data_AF-A0A101JJ26-F1
#
_entry.id   AF-A0A101JJ26-F1
#
_cell.length_a   1.000
_cell.length_b   1.000
_cell.length_c   1.000
_cell.angle_alpha   90.00
_cell.angle_beta   90.00
_cell.angle_gamma   90.00
#
_symmetry.space_group_name_H-M   'P 1'
#
loop_
_entity.id
_entity.type
_entity.pdbx_description
1 polymer ?
#
loop_
_entity_poly.entity_id
_entity_poly.type
_entity_poly.pdbx_seq_one_letter_code
_entity_poly.pdbx_strand_id
1 'polypeptide(L)'
;MGAWMAGGGKRGRKPAPIRAETPQARALAEFLRELREKSGKTYDDLAKELNWSRSSIGNHLSGTVPTMDVVLKLVEATAPAGQLEAVKTRAVRLWERATNPPAGDLAVRRPPPGAAPAAARFIAEGRGRLAQADAHSHRLAQDLATAQELVVLLTTLNAQLRVQIEQLAAVSPESENADQAQEELASAIEQLKQTEQDLAESRQARNEAEKLAATARRRCLELEEELALLRLAGPIKEEAAAPQPEQPAPDLDQAAFLADPAQALRTARILLDQGHALRTEVAGQMGLAASTAATDITVRRSERWHAATTLLGRTLGCLIAAAGASLHLVALAAHAPGWIVITDPVALSGLVLAAEPWHLVAGLWPWLRAAARRETLPRPLPITYATLAPRALRCLTAALAAAGAAASVQASLSWGPWWWLFTAPWTMLFFSITVVGYDPALRRTTRAALADLAADLRAPNLSPNHAAELAKKQPWLRVMDAQWIDRRADELHTVLSGKWREAPAWMWICLTPIVLPGLYGIGVGLAQAVGALDLGHHARLAVRTVDEPVSRFLHAHTAGLPLTPGAAHALWIGLGILALVLSTVVRAFAARLTWMLWGVGTVAMTWFGTGQAARGTAAGLVAVIWGLVSIIALNGVGQRPRITTINLFGDVRAAMQPEKDTSAEEAGTGETTARE
;
A
#
# COMPACT_ATOMS: atom_id res chain seq x y z
N MET A 1 64.52 -1.28 -10.79
CA MET A 1 63.78 -1.77 -9.61
C MET A 1 63.86 -0.71 -8.53
N GLY A 2 62.80 0.07 -8.34
CA GLY A 2 62.72 1.10 -7.29
C GLY A 2 61.46 0.86 -6.48
N ALA A 3 61.63 0.67 -5.18
CA ALA A 3 60.56 0.34 -4.23
C ALA A 3 59.66 1.55 -3.96
N TRP A 4 58.36 1.38 -4.16
CA TRP A 4 57.34 2.38 -3.86
C TRP A 4 56.85 2.18 -2.42
N MET A 5 57.14 3.16 -1.56
CA MET A 5 56.60 3.25 -0.20
C MET A 5 55.16 3.78 -0.27
N ALA A 6 54.17 2.89 -0.06
CA ALA A 6 52.76 3.23 -0.06
C ALA A 6 52.33 3.75 1.34
N GLY A 7 52.02 5.05 1.42
CA GLY A 7 51.38 5.65 2.58
C GLY A 7 49.93 5.17 2.73
N GLY A 8 49.55 4.78 3.95
CA GLY A 8 48.22 4.27 4.30
C GLY A 8 47.12 5.33 4.27
N GLY A 9 46.69 5.74 3.08
CA GLY A 9 45.49 6.54 2.89
C GLY A 9 44.22 5.72 3.14
N LYS A 10 43.22 6.33 3.81
CA LYS A 10 41.90 5.73 4.07
C LYS A 10 41.34 5.12 2.77
N ARG A 11 41.19 3.79 2.72
CA ARG A 11 40.65 3.07 1.56
C ARG A 11 39.24 3.60 1.24
N GLY A 12 39.12 4.37 0.17
CA GLY A 12 37.85 4.87 -0.33
C GLY A 12 36.87 3.73 -0.67
N ARG A 13 35.58 4.07 -0.72
CA ARG A 13 34.48 3.17 -1.08
C ARG A 13 34.83 2.33 -2.32
N LYS A 14 34.62 1.01 -2.27
CA LYS A 14 34.85 0.10 -3.41
C LYS A 14 34.09 0.61 -4.65
N PRO A 15 34.73 0.69 -5.83
CA PRO A 15 34.08 1.16 -7.05
C PRO A 15 32.91 0.23 -7.43
N ALA A 16 31.87 0.81 -8.05
CA ALA A 16 30.72 0.04 -8.55
C ALA A 16 31.17 -1.03 -9.59
N PRO A 17 30.43 -2.14 -9.76
CA PRO A 17 30.74 -3.11 -10.80
C PRO A 17 30.72 -2.46 -12.20
N ILE A 18 31.59 -2.93 -13.10
CA ILE A 18 31.64 -2.45 -14.49
C ILE A 18 30.41 -2.97 -15.24
N ARG A 19 29.61 -2.05 -15.78
CA ARG A 19 28.41 -2.27 -16.59
C ARG A 19 28.69 -1.79 -18.02
N ALA A 20 29.55 -2.51 -18.73
CA ALA A 20 29.87 -2.21 -20.12
C ALA A 20 29.01 -3.06 -21.06
N GLU A 21 28.48 -2.45 -22.12
CA GLU A 21 27.63 -3.13 -23.12
C GLU A 21 28.43 -4.00 -24.08
N THR A 22 29.72 -3.68 -24.31
CA THR A 22 30.61 -4.43 -25.20
C THR A 22 31.89 -4.86 -24.47
N PRO A 23 32.52 -5.99 -24.85
CA PRO A 23 33.78 -6.43 -24.24
C PRO A 23 34.91 -5.41 -24.45
N GLN A 24 34.87 -4.65 -25.54
CA GLN A 24 35.83 -3.58 -25.82
C GLN A 24 35.62 -2.37 -24.88
N ALA A 25 34.36 -1.97 -24.62
CA ALA A 25 34.05 -0.95 -23.63
C ALA A 25 34.46 -1.38 -22.20
N ARG A 26 34.32 -2.69 -21.89
CA ARG A 26 34.79 -3.26 -20.63
C ARG A 26 36.31 -3.16 -20.52
N ALA A 27 37.04 -3.54 -21.56
CA ALA A 27 38.51 -3.47 -21.58
C ALA A 27 39.02 -2.02 -21.42
N LEU A 28 38.33 -1.04 -22.03
CA LEU A 28 38.63 0.38 -21.82
C LEU A 28 38.38 0.81 -20.35
N ALA A 29 37.24 0.42 -19.76
CA ALA A 29 36.92 0.77 -18.38
C ALA A 29 37.85 0.11 -17.36
N GLU A 30 38.24 -1.16 -17.59
CA GLU A 30 39.23 -1.87 -16.78
C GLU A 30 40.60 -1.18 -16.87
N PHE A 31 41.03 -0.81 -18.08
CA PHE A 31 42.28 -0.08 -18.29
C PHE A 31 42.31 1.28 -17.57
N LEU A 32 41.23 2.07 -17.67
CA LEU A 32 41.15 3.36 -16.97
C LEU A 32 41.09 3.20 -15.44
N ARG A 33 40.46 2.14 -14.92
CA ARG A 33 40.49 1.82 -13.49
C ARG A 33 41.86 1.41 -13.02
N GLU A 34 42.56 0.57 -13.77
CA GLU A 34 43.92 0.13 -13.47
C GLU A 34 44.89 1.32 -13.43
N LEU A 35 44.77 2.26 -14.38
CA LEU A 35 45.57 3.50 -14.38
C LEU A 35 45.30 4.34 -13.12
N ARG A 36 44.02 4.53 -12.77
CA ARG A 36 43.66 5.22 -11.53
C ARG A 36 44.24 4.53 -10.30
N GLU A 37 44.10 3.21 -10.19
CA GLU A 37 44.61 2.44 -9.05
C GLU A 37 46.13 2.53 -8.93
N LYS A 38 46.86 2.43 -10.05
CA LYS A 38 48.33 2.61 -10.08
C LYS A 38 48.76 4.03 -9.73
N SER A 39 47.97 5.04 -10.08
CA SER A 39 48.25 6.43 -9.74
C SER A 39 48.07 6.76 -8.25
N GLY A 40 47.32 5.91 -7.52
CA GLY A 40 46.94 6.17 -6.12
C GLY A 40 45.90 7.27 -5.94
N LYS A 41 45.41 7.93 -7.00
CA LYS A 41 44.46 9.04 -6.93
C LYS A 41 43.04 8.58 -6.57
N THR A 42 42.42 9.26 -5.62
CA THR A 42 41.01 9.03 -5.26
C THR A 42 40.07 9.69 -6.27
N TYR A 43 38.77 9.36 -6.23
CA TYR A 43 37.77 10.06 -7.04
C TYR A 43 37.71 11.56 -6.72
N ASP A 44 38.07 11.95 -5.49
CA ASP A 44 38.03 13.33 -5.04
C ASP A 44 39.20 14.14 -5.61
N ASP A 45 40.36 13.51 -5.74
CA ASP A 45 41.54 14.12 -6.34
C ASP A 45 41.31 14.37 -7.83
N LEU A 46 40.80 13.36 -8.54
CA LEU A 46 40.44 13.47 -9.95
C LEU A 46 39.32 14.49 -10.19
N ALA A 47 38.33 14.58 -9.28
CA ALA A 47 37.25 15.57 -9.37
C ALA A 47 37.77 17.01 -9.28
N LYS A 48 38.74 17.26 -8.38
CA LYS A 48 39.37 18.58 -8.24
C LYS A 48 40.26 18.94 -9.43
N GLU A 49 41.06 17.99 -9.90
CA GLU A 49 42.02 18.19 -10.98
C GLU A 49 41.34 18.38 -12.35
N LEU A 50 40.29 17.61 -12.63
CA LEU A 50 39.56 17.66 -13.90
C LEU A 50 38.36 18.61 -13.89
N ASN A 51 38.03 19.19 -12.73
CA ASN A 51 36.81 19.98 -12.50
C ASN A 51 35.52 19.24 -12.89
N TRP A 52 35.46 17.94 -12.58
CA TRP A 52 34.30 17.07 -12.85
C TRP A 52 33.64 16.59 -11.57
N SER A 53 32.34 16.28 -11.63
CA SER A 53 31.67 15.65 -10.49
C SER A 53 32.15 14.21 -10.27
N ARG A 54 32.19 13.76 -9.00
CA ARG A 54 32.55 12.38 -8.64
C ARG A 54 31.68 11.36 -9.37
N SER A 55 30.40 11.66 -9.56
CA SER A 55 29.45 10.82 -10.28
C SER A 55 29.77 10.70 -11.77
N SER A 56 30.21 11.79 -12.41
CA SER A 56 30.64 11.77 -13.82
C SER A 56 31.88 10.89 -14.01
N ILE A 57 32.90 11.05 -13.14
CA ILE A 57 34.09 10.18 -13.17
C ILE A 57 33.69 8.72 -12.90
N GLY A 58 32.77 8.49 -11.94
CA GLY A 58 32.20 7.18 -11.66
C GLY A 58 31.54 6.52 -12.88
N ASN A 59 30.75 7.28 -13.64
CA ASN A 59 30.07 6.80 -14.85
C ASN A 59 31.05 6.46 -15.98
N HIS A 60 32.05 7.32 -16.23
CA HIS A 60 33.08 7.05 -17.24
C HIS A 60 33.93 5.81 -16.89
N LEU A 61 34.16 5.56 -15.60
CA LEU A 61 34.84 4.35 -15.12
C LEU A 61 33.90 3.16 -14.92
N SER A 62 32.58 3.28 -15.12
CA SER A 62 31.63 2.18 -14.92
C SER A 62 31.27 1.42 -16.19
N GLY A 63 31.86 1.72 -17.35
CA GLY A 63 31.64 0.96 -18.59
C GLY A 63 30.89 1.70 -19.69
N THR A 64 30.43 2.94 -19.47
CA THR A 64 29.98 3.80 -20.57
C THR A 64 31.18 4.32 -21.36
N VAL A 65 31.16 4.20 -22.68
CA VAL A 65 32.27 4.66 -23.55
C VAL A 65 32.37 6.18 -23.45
N PRO A 66 33.43 6.75 -22.85
CA PRO A 66 33.58 8.19 -22.72
C PRO A 66 33.90 8.83 -24.08
N THR A 67 33.78 10.15 -24.21
CA THR A 67 34.35 10.86 -25.37
C THR A 67 35.88 10.81 -25.35
N MET A 68 36.52 10.93 -26.51
CA MET A 68 37.99 10.88 -26.62
C MET A 68 38.67 11.91 -25.70
N ASP A 69 38.16 13.14 -25.64
CA ASP A 69 38.67 14.20 -24.76
C ASP A 69 38.65 13.79 -23.28
N VAL A 70 37.59 13.10 -22.86
CA VAL A 70 37.47 12.60 -21.48
C VAL A 70 38.50 11.51 -21.19
N VAL A 71 38.74 10.59 -22.14
CA VAL A 71 39.77 9.55 -22.02
C VAL A 71 41.16 10.16 -21.90
N LEU A 72 41.49 11.14 -22.77
CA LEU A 72 42.80 11.78 -22.76
C LEU A 72 43.05 12.56 -21.46
N LYS A 73 42.06 13.32 -20.98
CA LYS A 73 42.15 14.05 -19.69
C LYS A 73 42.33 13.10 -18.50
N LEU A 74 41.62 11.97 -18.48
CA LEU A 74 41.80 10.96 -17.44
C LEU A 74 43.20 10.32 -17.49
N VAL A 75 43.71 10.04 -18.69
CA VAL A 75 45.06 9.49 -18.87
C VAL A 75 46.12 10.51 -18.45
N GLU A 76 45.98 11.78 -18.80
CA GLU A 76 46.90 12.85 -18.37
C GLU A 76 46.92 13.01 -16.85
N ALA A 77 45.76 12.92 -16.20
CA ALA A 77 45.68 12.98 -14.75
C ALA A 77 46.22 11.72 -14.06
N THR A 78 46.21 10.54 -14.68
CA THR A 78 46.53 9.27 -13.98
C THR A 78 47.85 8.62 -14.40
N ALA A 79 48.38 8.92 -15.59
CA ALA A 79 49.59 8.29 -16.09
C ALA A 79 50.86 8.91 -15.48
N PRO A 80 51.90 8.11 -15.19
CA PRO A 80 53.19 8.63 -14.77
C PRO A 80 53.88 9.38 -15.93
N ALA A 81 54.52 10.51 -15.63
CA ALA A 81 55.07 11.44 -16.63
C ALA A 81 55.97 10.78 -17.69
N GLY A 82 56.77 9.78 -17.31
CA GLY A 82 57.66 9.06 -18.23
C GLY A 82 56.98 8.08 -19.19
N GLN A 83 55.69 7.77 -19.00
CA GLN A 83 54.94 6.81 -19.85
C GLN A 83 53.71 7.44 -20.51
N LEU A 84 53.52 8.75 -20.36
CA LEU A 84 52.28 9.43 -20.76
C LEU A 84 51.92 9.15 -22.23
N GLU A 85 52.87 9.31 -23.14
CA GLU A 85 52.63 9.10 -24.58
C GLU A 85 52.29 7.64 -24.91
N ALA A 86 52.99 6.67 -24.31
CA ALA A 86 52.71 5.25 -24.53
C ALA A 86 51.31 4.85 -24.00
N VAL A 87 50.92 5.40 -22.84
CA VAL A 87 49.60 5.17 -22.24
C VAL A 87 48.52 5.85 -23.07
N LYS A 88 48.74 7.08 -23.58
CA LYS A 88 47.83 7.78 -24.50
C LYS A 88 47.58 6.97 -25.77
N THR A 89 48.63 6.49 -26.45
CA THR A 89 48.46 5.66 -27.67
C THR A 89 47.69 4.37 -27.39
N ARG A 90 47.87 3.77 -26.21
CA ARG A 90 47.11 2.57 -25.80
C ARG A 90 45.65 2.91 -25.51
N ALA A 91 45.39 4.01 -24.80
CA ALA A 91 44.04 4.47 -24.49
C ALA A 91 43.24 4.79 -25.75
N VAL A 92 43.86 5.48 -26.72
CA VAL A 92 43.26 5.81 -28.02
C VAL A 92 42.88 4.53 -28.77
N ARG A 93 43.77 3.54 -28.87
CA ARG A 93 43.45 2.25 -29.51
C ARG A 93 42.33 1.49 -28.83
N LEU A 94 42.26 1.51 -27.50
CA LEU A 94 41.15 0.89 -26.75
C LEU A 94 39.84 1.65 -26.96
N TRP A 95 39.89 2.98 -27.00
CA TRP A 95 38.74 3.82 -27.27
C TRP A 95 38.21 3.64 -28.69
N GLU A 96 39.08 3.57 -29.70
CA GLU A 96 38.71 3.31 -31.09
C GLU A 96 38.01 1.95 -31.23
N ARG A 97 38.52 0.92 -30.54
CA ARG A 97 37.88 -0.42 -30.48
C ARG A 97 36.56 -0.41 -29.71
N ALA A 98 36.44 0.40 -28.66
CA ALA A 98 35.21 0.51 -27.89
C ALA A 98 34.12 1.30 -28.64
N THR A 99 34.52 2.30 -29.42
CA THR A 99 33.63 3.15 -30.23
C THR A 99 33.22 2.47 -31.54
N ASN A 100 34.16 1.73 -32.15
CA ASN A 100 33.93 0.94 -33.35
C ASN A 100 34.19 -0.54 -33.03
N PRO A 101 33.30 -1.21 -32.27
CA PRO A 101 33.46 -2.63 -32.02
C PRO A 101 33.47 -3.36 -33.38
N PRO A 102 34.45 -4.25 -33.64
CA PRO A 102 34.49 -4.98 -34.90
C PRO A 102 33.17 -5.73 -35.06
N ALA A 103 32.53 -5.58 -36.22
CA ALA A 103 31.22 -6.15 -36.50
C ALA A 103 31.14 -7.68 -36.25
N GLY A 104 32.28 -8.35 -36.15
CA GLY A 104 32.41 -9.77 -35.79
C GLY A 104 32.16 -10.12 -34.31
N ASP A 105 32.31 -9.19 -33.36
CA ASP A 105 32.04 -9.46 -31.93
C ASP A 105 30.59 -9.14 -31.52
N LEU A 106 29.85 -8.41 -32.36
CA LEU A 106 28.37 -8.32 -32.29
C LEU A 106 27.70 -9.38 -33.19
N ALA A 107 28.47 -10.14 -33.96
CA ALA A 107 27.98 -11.26 -34.73
C ALA A 107 27.80 -12.47 -33.81
N VAL A 108 26.58 -12.61 -33.30
CA VAL A 108 25.91 -13.91 -33.28
C VAL A 108 26.37 -14.69 -34.51
N ARG A 109 27.10 -15.78 -34.27
CA ARG A 109 27.62 -16.72 -35.26
C ARG A 109 26.54 -16.99 -36.30
N ARG A 110 26.55 -16.26 -37.42
CA ARG A 110 25.64 -16.53 -38.53
C ARG A 110 26.07 -17.91 -39.04
N PRO A 111 25.20 -18.93 -38.99
CA PRO A 111 25.56 -20.24 -39.47
C PRO A 111 25.98 -20.11 -40.94
N PRO A 112 26.97 -20.88 -41.41
CA PRO A 112 27.29 -20.90 -42.83
C PRO A 112 26.00 -21.16 -43.64
N PRO A 113 25.82 -20.51 -44.79
CA PRO A 113 24.64 -20.70 -45.63
C PRO A 113 24.56 -22.18 -46.01
N GLY A 114 23.63 -22.90 -45.37
CA GLY A 114 23.55 -24.37 -45.35
C GLY A 114 23.19 -24.97 -43.97
N ALA A 115 23.32 -24.21 -42.87
CA ALA A 115 23.07 -24.69 -41.51
C ALA A 115 21.72 -24.27 -40.89
N ALA A 116 20.68 -24.06 -41.73
CA ALA A 116 19.30 -23.93 -41.28
C ALA A 116 18.83 -25.03 -40.28
N PRO A 117 19.23 -26.31 -40.41
CA PRO A 117 18.86 -27.32 -39.41
C PRO A 117 19.60 -27.17 -38.07
N ALA A 118 20.77 -26.52 -38.02
CA ALA A 118 21.54 -26.35 -36.78
C ALA A 118 20.96 -25.24 -35.90
N ALA A 119 20.52 -24.12 -36.48
CA ALA A 119 19.88 -23.04 -35.73
C ALA A 119 18.54 -23.48 -35.12
N ALA A 120 17.74 -24.26 -35.87
CA ALA A 120 16.51 -24.85 -35.36
C ALA A 120 16.78 -25.83 -34.19
N ARG A 121 17.84 -26.65 -34.28
CA ARG A 121 18.28 -27.51 -33.17
C ARG A 121 18.73 -26.71 -31.95
N PHE A 122 19.49 -25.64 -32.13
CA PHE A 122 19.90 -24.75 -31.03
C PHE A 122 18.71 -24.06 -30.35
N ILE A 123 17.72 -23.60 -31.12
CA ILE A 123 16.49 -23.01 -30.56
C ILE A 123 15.68 -24.07 -29.82
N ALA A 124 15.54 -25.28 -30.36
CA ALA A 124 14.86 -26.38 -29.70
C ALA A 124 15.56 -26.80 -28.39
N GLU A 125 16.88 -26.91 -28.41
CA GLU A 125 17.70 -27.20 -27.23
C GLU A 125 17.62 -26.07 -26.20
N GLY A 126 17.69 -24.81 -26.63
CA GLY A 126 17.53 -23.65 -25.76
C GLY A 126 16.16 -23.59 -25.08
N ARG A 127 15.09 -23.92 -25.82
CA ARG A 127 13.74 -24.07 -25.23
C ARG A 127 13.69 -25.23 -24.22
N GLY A 128 14.34 -26.35 -24.51
CA GLY A 128 14.44 -27.48 -23.58
C GLY A 128 15.16 -27.11 -22.28
N ARG A 129 16.29 -26.40 -22.38
CA ARG A 129 17.05 -25.90 -21.22
C ARG A 129 16.26 -24.88 -20.41
N LEU A 130 15.52 -23.99 -21.08
CA LEU A 130 14.64 -23.03 -20.41
C LEU A 130 13.52 -23.75 -19.64
N ALA A 131 12.87 -24.75 -20.26
CA ALA A 131 11.82 -25.53 -19.60
C ALA A 131 12.35 -26.31 -18.37
N GLN A 132 13.57 -26.86 -18.46
CA GLN A 132 14.23 -27.52 -17.33
C GLN A 132 14.58 -26.52 -16.21
N ALA A 133 15.10 -25.34 -16.57
CA ALA A 133 15.42 -24.28 -15.62
C ALA A 133 14.16 -23.75 -14.92
N ASP A 134 13.05 -23.61 -15.65
CA ASP A 134 11.77 -23.17 -15.09
C ASP A 134 11.17 -24.24 -14.17
N ALA A 135 11.22 -25.52 -14.54
CA ALA A 135 10.82 -26.62 -13.67
C ALA A 135 11.67 -26.70 -12.39
N HIS A 136 12.98 -26.45 -12.49
CA HIS A 136 13.87 -26.39 -11.33
C HIS A 136 13.56 -25.17 -10.42
N SER A 137 13.30 -24.00 -11.02
CA SER A 137 12.86 -22.80 -10.31
C SER A 137 11.55 -23.03 -9.55
N HIS A 138 10.60 -23.73 -10.15
CA HIS A 138 9.33 -24.09 -9.50
C HIS A 138 9.54 -25.02 -8.30
N ARG A 139 10.44 -26.02 -8.39
CA ARG A 139 10.79 -26.89 -7.26
C ARG A 139 11.44 -26.09 -6.12
N LEU A 140 12.41 -25.23 -6.43
CA LEU A 140 13.05 -24.37 -5.41
C LEU A 140 12.05 -23.41 -4.74
N ALA A 141 11.05 -22.93 -5.48
CA ALA A 141 9.99 -22.11 -4.91
C ALA A 141 9.09 -22.91 -3.95
N GLN A 142 8.81 -24.18 -4.25
CA GLN A 142 8.09 -25.08 -3.35
C GLN A 142 8.91 -25.37 -2.08
N ASP A 143 10.20 -25.69 -2.22
CA ASP A 143 11.09 -25.95 -1.08
C ASP A 143 11.19 -24.73 -0.16
N LEU A 144 11.25 -23.52 -0.74
CA LEU A 144 11.25 -22.26 0.03
C LEU A 144 9.93 -22.04 0.77
N ALA A 145 8.79 -22.37 0.17
CA ALA A 145 7.49 -22.28 0.82
C ALA A 145 7.39 -23.25 2.01
N THR A 146 7.83 -24.50 1.83
CA THR A 146 7.88 -25.51 2.90
C THR A 146 8.79 -25.06 4.06
N ALA A 147 9.97 -24.50 3.74
CA ALA A 147 10.88 -23.98 4.75
C ALA A 147 10.29 -22.77 5.51
N GLN A 148 9.53 -21.90 4.83
CA GLN A 148 8.82 -20.80 5.49
C GLN A 148 7.73 -21.29 6.44
N GLU A 149 6.98 -22.32 6.05
CA GLU A 149 5.94 -22.92 6.90
C GLU A 149 6.54 -23.53 8.17
N LEU A 150 7.64 -24.29 8.05
CA LEU A 150 8.36 -24.84 9.20
C LEU A 150 8.85 -23.75 10.17
N VAL A 151 9.42 -22.65 9.64
CA VAL A 151 9.87 -21.53 10.48
C VAL A 151 8.69 -20.89 11.24
N VAL A 152 7.53 -20.74 10.61
CA VAL A 152 6.32 -20.19 11.27
C VAL A 152 5.84 -21.15 12.37
N LEU A 153 5.74 -22.44 12.08
CA LEU A 153 5.30 -23.46 13.03
C LEU A 153 6.22 -23.52 14.25
N LEU A 154 7.53 -23.59 14.04
CA LEU A 154 8.53 -23.61 15.12
C LEU A 154 8.51 -22.31 15.95
N THR A 155 8.28 -21.16 15.31
CA THR A 155 8.15 -19.87 16.04
C THR A 155 6.89 -19.87 16.93
N THR A 156 5.78 -20.42 16.46
CA THR A 156 4.55 -20.52 17.27
C THR A 156 4.69 -21.51 18.42
N LEU A 157 5.34 -22.66 18.18
CA LEU A 157 5.61 -23.66 19.22
C LEU A 157 6.51 -23.08 20.31
N ASN A 158 7.57 -22.36 19.93
CA ASN A 158 8.45 -21.67 20.88
C ASN A 158 7.69 -20.67 21.76
N ALA A 159 6.82 -19.85 21.16
CA ALA A 159 6.00 -18.90 21.92
C ALA A 159 5.06 -19.61 22.92
N GLN A 160 4.47 -20.75 22.54
CA GLN A 160 3.62 -21.54 23.41
C GLN A 160 4.40 -22.18 24.57
N LEU A 161 5.58 -22.75 24.30
CA LEU A 161 6.44 -23.34 25.32
C LEU A 161 6.89 -22.29 26.35
N ARG A 162 7.21 -21.06 25.92
CA ARG A 162 7.54 -19.95 26.85
C ARG A 162 6.39 -19.63 27.80
N VAL A 163 5.16 -19.57 27.29
CA VAL A 163 3.96 -19.33 28.11
C VAL A 163 3.73 -20.49 29.09
N GLN A 164 3.94 -21.74 28.67
CA GLN A 164 3.85 -22.90 29.56
C GLN A 164 4.91 -22.87 30.66
N ILE A 165 6.15 -22.50 30.33
CA ILE A 165 7.24 -22.32 31.30
C ILE A 165 6.89 -21.24 32.32
N GLU A 166 6.37 -20.07 31.88
CA GLU A 166 5.92 -19.01 32.80
C GLU A 166 4.77 -19.46 33.72
N GLN A 167 3.82 -20.25 33.21
CA GLN A 167 2.70 -20.78 33.99
C GLN A 167 3.17 -21.82 35.02
N LEU A 168 4.06 -22.73 34.64
CA LEU A 168 4.61 -23.75 35.53
C LEU A 168 5.53 -23.11 36.59
N ALA A 169 6.33 -22.10 36.22
CA ALA A 169 7.18 -21.36 37.15
C ALA A 169 6.39 -20.52 38.18
N ALA A 170 5.13 -20.19 37.89
CA ALA A 170 4.26 -19.46 38.82
C ALA A 170 3.59 -20.37 39.88
N VAL A 171 3.70 -21.71 39.75
CA VAL A 171 3.15 -22.65 40.72
C VAL A 171 3.97 -22.58 42.02
N SER A 172 3.29 -22.35 43.14
CA SER A 172 3.94 -22.20 44.46
C SER A 172 4.62 -23.52 44.89
N PRO A 173 5.83 -23.46 45.47
CA PRO A 173 6.55 -24.64 45.96
C PRO A 173 5.83 -25.37 47.11
N GLU A 174 4.84 -24.73 47.75
CA GLU A 174 4.03 -25.36 48.80
C GLU A 174 2.87 -26.22 48.26
N SER A 175 2.65 -26.26 46.95
CA SER A 175 1.58 -27.10 46.39
C SER A 175 1.96 -28.59 46.44
N GLU A 176 0.98 -29.44 46.73
CA GLU A 176 1.13 -30.91 46.76
C GLU A 176 1.67 -31.50 45.43
N ASN A 177 1.60 -30.70 44.35
CA ASN A 177 2.04 -31.06 43.01
C ASN A 177 3.37 -30.40 42.61
N ALA A 178 4.14 -29.84 43.55
CA ALA A 178 5.37 -29.11 43.25
C ALA A 178 6.41 -29.96 42.51
N ASP A 179 6.62 -31.22 42.93
CA ASP A 179 7.58 -32.13 42.29
C ASP A 179 7.20 -32.43 40.83
N GLN A 180 5.91 -32.65 40.56
CA GLN A 180 5.41 -32.89 39.20
C GLN A 180 5.54 -31.63 38.34
N ALA A 181 5.20 -30.45 38.88
CA ALA A 181 5.36 -29.19 38.16
C ALA A 181 6.83 -28.90 37.82
N GLN A 182 7.76 -29.31 38.68
CA GLN A 182 9.20 -29.15 38.46
C GLN A 182 9.75 -30.10 37.38
N GLU A 183 9.26 -31.34 37.32
CA GLU A 183 9.59 -32.29 36.24
C GLU A 183 9.02 -31.82 34.88
N GLU A 184 7.76 -31.34 34.86
CA GLU A 184 7.13 -30.77 33.67
C GLU A 184 7.87 -29.49 33.20
N LEU A 185 8.33 -28.66 34.12
CA LEU A 185 9.12 -27.47 33.83
C LEU A 185 10.47 -27.84 33.19
N ALA A 186 11.18 -28.83 33.74
CA ALA A 186 12.45 -29.30 33.18
C ALA A 186 12.27 -29.85 31.75
N SER A 187 11.20 -30.62 31.52
CA SER A 187 10.84 -31.14 30.19
C SER A 187 10.51 -30.02 29.20
N ALA A 188 9.74 -29.02 29.63
CA ALA A 188 9.38 -27.87 28.78
C ALA A 188 10.60 -27.00 28.41
N ILE A 189 11.54 -26.82 29.34
CA ILE A 189 12.80 -26.10 29.07
C ILE A 189 13.66 -26.85 28.04
N GLU A 190 13.79 -28.17 28.16
CA GLU A 190 14.55 -28.97 27.18
C GLU A 190 13.88 -28.95 25.80
N GLN A 191 12.54 -29.06 25.75
CA GLN A 191 11.79 -28.91 24.50
C GLN A 191 11.98 -27.51 23.88
N LEU A 192 11.98 -26.44 24.68
CA LEU A 192 12.25 -25.09 24.20
C LEU A 192 13.63 -25.02 23.55
N LYS A 193 14.66 -25.53 24.22
CA LYS A 193 16.03 -25.54 23.71
C LYS A 193 16.14 -26.29 22.38
N GLN A 194 15.52 -27.47 22.27
CA GLN A 194 15.48 -28.22 21.01
C GLN A 194 14.77 -27.43 19.90
N THR A 195 13.60 -26.84 20.18
CA THR A 195 12.87 -26.05 19.17
C THR A 195 13.59 -24.79 18.74
N GLU A 196 14.40 -24.16 19.62
CA GLU A 196 15.26 -23.03 19.27
C GLU A 196 16.37 -23.44 18.31
N GLN A 197 16.98 -24.61 18.52
CA GLN A 197 17.97 -25.17 17.62
C GLN A 197 17.36 -25.51 16.26
N ASP A 198 16.23 -26.22 16.23
CA ASP A 198 15.52 -26.58 14.99
C ASP A 198 15.08 -25.33 14.20
N LEU A 199 14.69 -24.26 14.91
CA LEU A 199 14.33 -22.97 14.32
C LEU A 199 15.54 -22.29 13.68
N ALA A 200 16.72 -22.35 14.32
CA ALA A 200 17.95 -21.81 13.77
C ALA A 200 18.37 -22.55 12.49
N GLU A 201 18.33 -23.89 12.52
CA GLU A 201 18.61 -24.76 11.37
C GLU A 201 17.63 -24.49 10.21
N SER A 202 16.32 -24.41 10.50
CA SER A 202 15.29 -24.10 9.51
C SER A 202 15.46 -22.71 8.89
N ARG A 203 15.87 -21.72 9.66
CA ARG A 203 16.18 -20.37 9.15
C ARG A 203 17.40 -20.38 8.22
N GLN A 204 18.43 -21.18 8.54
CA GLN A 204 19.59 -21.34 7.67
C GLN A 204 19.18 -22.01 6.34
N ALA A 205 18.44 -23.12 6.40
CA ALA A 205 17.95 -23.82 5.22
C ALA A 205 17.10 -22.91 4.31
N ARG A 206 16.23 -22.09 4.90
CA ARG A 206 15.46 -21.08 4.15
C ARG A 206 16.36 -20.07 3.42
N ASN A 207 17.38 -19.56 4.10
CA ASN A 207 18.31 -18.59 3.52
C ASN A 207 19.14 -19.21 2.38
N GLU A 208 19.48 -20.50 2.46
CA GLU A 208 20.14 -21.25 1.40
C GLU A 208 19.23 -21.48 0.20
N ALA A 209 17.98 -21.90 0.44
CA ALA A 209 16.96 -22.05 -0.61
C ALA A 209 16.69 -20.72 -1.35
N GLU A 210 16.63 -19.61 -0.62
CA GLU A 210 16.45 -18.28 -1.21
C GLU A 210 17.62 -17.87 -2.12
N LYS A 211 18.86 -18.18 -1.72
CA LYS A 211 20.05 -17.96 -2.56
C LYS A 211 19.98 -18.80 -3.84
N LEU A 212 19.65 -20.08 -3.73
CA LEU A 212 19.52 -20.99 -4.88
C LEU A 212 18.40 -20.53 -5.83
N ALA A 213 17.24 -20.14 -5.30
CA ALA A 213 16.13 -19.62 -6.08
C ALA A 213 16.51 -18.32 -6.81
N ALA A 214 17.26 -17.42 -6.16
CA ALA A 214 17.77 -16.21 -6.79
C ALA A 214 18.75 -16.53 -7.94
N THR A 215 19.64 -17.50 -7.75
CA THR A 215 20.56 -17.96 -8.81
C THR A 215 19.80 -18.60 -9.98
N ALA A 216 18.81 -19.45 -9.71
CA ALA A 216 17.99 -20.08 -10.75
C ALA A 216 17.22 -19.05 -11.58
N ARG A 217 16.58 -18.06 -10.93
CA ARG A 217 15.89 -16.96 -11.63
C ARG A 217 16.82 -16.17 -12.53
N ARG A 218 18.03 -15.86 -12.05
CA ARG A 218 19.04 -15.17 -12.86
C ARG A 218 19.40 -15.97 -14.10
N ARG A 219 19.53 -17.30 -13.97
CA ARG A 219 19.84 -18.19 -15.09
C ARG A 219 18.70 -18.28 -16.11
N CYS A 220 17.44 -18.30 -15.65
CA CYS A 220 16.28 -18.24 -16.55
C CYS A 220 16.28 -16.94 -17.37
N LEU A 221 16.53 -15.79 -16.72
CA LEU A 221 16.60 -14.50 -17.42
C LEU A 221 17.74 -14.45 -18.45
N GLU A 222 18.92 -15.00 -18.12
CA GLU A 222 20.02 -15.13 -19.07
C GLU A 222 19.65 -15.98 -20.28
N LEU A 223 18.97 -17.12 -20.08
CA LEU A 223 18.52 -18.00 -21.17
C LEU A 223 17.40 -17.36 -22.01
N GLU A 224 16.49 -16.60 -21.39
CA GLU A 224 15.46 -15.84 -22.09
C GLU A 224 16.06 -14.73 -22.95
N GLU A 225 17.08 -14.03 -22.44
CA GLU A 225 17.83 -13.02 -23.18
C GLU A 225 18.59 -13.64 -24.36
N GLU A 226 19.29 -14.76 -24.14
CA GLU A 226 19.94 -15.52 -25.22
C GLU A 226 18.93 -15.94 -26.31
N LEU A 227 17.75 -16.44 -25.93
CA LEU A 227 16.69 -16.80 -26.87
C LEU A 227 16.07 -15.57 -27.57
N ALA A 228 15.94 -14.45 -26.89
CA ALA A 228 15.44 -13.20 -27.46
C ALA A 228 16.43 -12.64 -28.50
N LEU A 229 17.73 -12.66 -28.21
CA LEU A 229 18.79 -12.28 -29.13
C LEU A 229 18.79 -13.18 -30.37
N LEU A 230 18.61 -14.50 -30.19
CA LEU A 230 18.50 -15.44 -31.31
C LEU A 230 17.25 -15.18 -32.18
N ARG A 231 16.13 -14.75 -31.59
CA ARG A 231 14.91 -14.37 -32.35
C ARG A 231 15.11 -13.07 -33.14
N LEU A 232 15.83 -12.11 -32.58
CA LEU A 232 16.13 -10.83 -33.23
C LEU A 232 17.14 -10.96 -34.37
N ALA A 233 18.01 -11.99 -34.34
CA ALA A 233 18.98 -12.29 -35.40
C ALA A 233 18.35 -12.66 -36.76
N GLY A 234 17.02 -12.73 -36.85
CA GLY A 234 16.25 -12.62 -38.09
C GLY A 234 15.29 -13.79 -38.35
N PRO A 235 14.16 -13.54 -39.03
CA PRO A 235 13.25 -14.61 -39.43
C PRO A 235 13.96 -15.50 -40.44
N ILE A 236 14.19 -16.76 -40.08
CA ILE A 236 14.43 -17.79 -41.07
C ILE A 236 13.14 -17.85 -41.87
N LYS A 237 13.18 -17.34 -43.11
CA LYS A 237 12.13 -17.58 -44.09
C LYS A 237 11.99 -19.09 -44.15
N GLU A 238 10.90 -19.63 -43.61
CA GLU A 238 10.47 -21.02 -43.82
C GLU A 238 10.20 -21.16 -45.31
N GLU A 239 11.27 -21.25 -46.09
CA GLU A 239 11.22 -21.66 -47.47
C GLU A 239 10.81 -23.13 -47.41
N ALA A 240 9.56 -23.38 -47.79
CA ALA A 240 8.91 -24.67 -47.82
C ALA A 240 9.87 -25.70 -48.43
N ALA A 241 10.57 -26.43 -47.55
CA ALA A 241 11.45 -27.50 -47.96
C ALA A 241 10.55 -28.58 -48.56
N ALA A 242 10.74 -28.84 -49.84
CA ALA A 242 10.14 -29.99 -50.51
C ALA A 242 10.39 -31.26 -49.68
N PRO A 243 9.42 -32.19 -49.63
CA PRO A 243 9.53 -33.40 -48.82
C PRO A 243 10.76 -34.19 -49.26
N GLN A 244 11.76 -34.29 -48.39
CA GLN A 244 12.84 -35.26 -48.55
C GLN A 244 12.35 -36.63 -48.07
N PRO A 245 12.72 -37.73 -48.77
CA PRO A 245 12.30 -39.06 -48.41
C PRO A 245 12.87 -39.48 -47.05
N GLU A 246 11.97 -40.02 -46.23
CA GLU A 246 12.13 -40.45 -44.85
C GLU A 246 13.26 -41.48 -44.66
N GLN A 247 14.09 -41.26 -43.63
CA GLN A 247 14.75 -42.35 -42.91
C GLN A 247 13.92 -42.63 -41.64
N PRO A 248 13.55 -43.88 -41.35
CA PRO A 248 12.62 -44.19 -40.28
C PRO A 248 13.34 -44.18 -38.91
N ALA A 249 12.88 -43.32 -38.02
CA ALA A 249 13.11 -43.40 -36.57
C ALA A 249 11.78 -43.07 -35.86
N PRO A 250 11.53 -43.65 -34.69
CA PRO A 250 10.23 -44.23 -34.34
C PRO A 250 9.15 -43.22 -34.00
N ASP A 251 7.94 -43.56 -34.42
CA ASP A 251 6.67 -42.86 -34.27
C ASP A 251 6.42 -42.30 -32.87
N LEU A 252 6.27 -40.98 -32.83
CA LEU A 252 5.34 -40.30 -31.93
C LEU A 252 4.54 -39.33 -32.77
N ASP A 253 3.53 -39.87 -33.47
CA ASP A 253 2.31 -39.27 -34.06
C ASP A 253 2.24 -37.73 -34.22
N GLN A 254 3.30 -37.13 -34.76
CA GLN A 254 3.37 -35.69 -34.99
C GLN A 254 2.58 -35.30 -36.24
N ALA A 255 2.40 -36.26 -37.17
CA ALA A 255 1.54 -36.13 -38.34
C ALA A 255 0.04 -36.08 -37.98
N ALA A 256 -0.39 -36.87 -36.97
CA ALA A 256 -1.76 -36.81 -36.47
C ALA A 256 -2.10 -35.46 -35.81
N PHE A 257 -1.11 -34.82 -35.20
CA PHE A 257 -1.26 -33.51 -34.55
C PHE A 257 -1.43 -32.34 -35.56
N LEU A 258 -0.87 -32.48 -36.77
CA LEU A 258 -0.95 -31.46 -37.82
C LEU A 258 -2.14 -31.65 -38.78
N ALA A 259 -2.68 -32.88 -38.89
CA ALA A 259 -3.77 -33.19 -39.82
C ALA A 259 -5.14 -32.65 -39.38
N ASP A 260 -5.40 -32.54 -38.07
CA ASP A 260 -6.63 -31.95 -37.55
C ASP A 260 -6.35 -31.10 -36.28
N PRO A 261 -6.07 -29.80 -36.44
CA PRO A 261 -5.77 -28.91 -35.32
C PRO A 261 -6.94 -28.78 -34.35
N ALA A 262 -8.19 -29.03 -34.78
CA ALA A 262 -9.35 -29.00 -33.90
C ALA A 262 -9.44 -30.28 -33.04
N GLN A 263 -9.01 -31.42 -33.58
CA GLN A 263 -8.88 -32.66 -32.82
C GLN A 263 -7.67 -32.60 -31.88
N ALA A 264 -6.54 -32.04 -32.31
CA ALA A 264 -5.37 -31.80 -31.46
C ALA A 264 -5.69 -30.84 -30.30
N LEU A 265 -6.43 -29.75 -30.55
CA LEU A 265 -6.93 -28.85 -29.50
C LEU A 265 -7.92 -29.54 -28.56
N ARG A 266 -8.78 -30.43 -29.07
CA ARG A 266 -9.69 -31.22 -28.23
C ARG A 266 -8.91 -32.20 -27.35
N THR A 267 -7.94 -32.91 -27.89
CA THR A 267 -7.10 -33.86 -27.14
C THR A 267 -6.22 -33.13 -26.14
N ALA A 268 -5.64 -31.99 -26.50
CA ALA A 268 -4.89 -31.14 -25.58
C ALA A 268 -5.77 -30.61 -24.46
N ARG A 269 -7.03 -30.24 -24.74
CA ARG A 269 -8.00 -29.81 -23.74
C ARG A 269 -8.44 -30.95 -22.82
N ILE A 270 -8.69 -32.13 -23.37
CA ILE A 270 -8.99 -33.36 -22.59
C ILE A 270 -7.80 -33.73 -21.69
N LEU A 271 -6.56 -33.65 -22.19
CA LEU A 271 -5.35 -33.92 -21.40
C LEU A 271 -5.07 -32.85 -20.35
N LEU A 272 -5.37 -31.57 -20.64
CA LEU A 272 -5.33 -30.49 -19.67
C LEU A 272 -6.38 -30.68 -18.58
N ASP A 273 -7.61 -31.04 -18.95
CA ASP A 273 -8.71 -31.26 -18.02
C ASP A 273 -8.45 -32.52 -17.16
N GLN A 274 -7.94 -33.61 -17.74
CA GLN A 274 -7.50 -34.82 -17.02
C GLN A 274 -6.30 -34.53 -16.12
N GLY A 275 -5.33 -33.77 -16.59
CA GLY A 275 -4.19 -33.33 -15.78
C GLY A 275 -4.60 -32.35 -14.68
N HIS A 276 -5.70 -31.62 -14.85
CA HIS A 276 -6.28 -30.78 -13.80
C HIS A 276 -7.00 -31.64 -12.76
N ALA A 277 -7.80 -32.62 -13.21
CA ALA A 277 -8.50 -33.59 -12.37
C ALA A 277 -7.54 -34.41 -11.50
N LEU A 278 -6.47 -34.95 -12.10
CA LEU A 278 -5.43 -35.69 -11.38
C LEU A 278 -4.67 -34.80 -10.38
N ARG A 279 -4.39 -33.53 -10.73
CA ARG A 279 -3.78 -32.58 -9.78
C ARG A 279 -4.70 -32.23 -8.63
N THR A 280 -6.01 -32.09 -8.85
CA THR A 280 -6.99 -31.89 -7.78
C THR A 280 -7.18 -33.13 -6.91
N GLU A 281 -7.12 -34.32 -7.49
CA GLU A 281 -7.21 -35.60 -6.76
C GLU A 281 -5.98 -35.83 -5.89
N VAL A 282 -4.78 -35.62 -6.46
CA VAL A 282 -3.51 -35.72 -5.73
C VAL A 282 -3.37 -34.61 -4.68
N ALA A 283 -3.82 -33.39 -4.95
CA ALA A 283 -3.87 -32.31 -3.95
C ALA A 283 -4.91 -32.59 -2.85
N GLY A 284 -6.01 -33.29 -3.17
CA GLY A 284 -7.00 -33.77 -2.20
C GLY A 284 -6.45 -34.87 -1.30
N GLN A 285 -5.68 -35.81 -1.86
CA GLN A 285 -5.02 -36.91 -1.14
C GLN A 285 -3.87 -36.42 -0.25
N MET A 286 -3.13 -35.38 -0.67
CA MET A 286 -2.02 -34.80 0.10
C MET A 286 -2.42 -33.68 1.07
N GLY A 287 -3.72 -33.34 1.18
CA GLY A 287 -4.17 -32.21 1.99
C GLY A 287 -3.77 -30.82 1.46
N LEU A 288 -3.03 -30.74 0.35
CA LEU A 288 -2.56 -29.51 -0.31
C LEU A 288 -3.68 -28.71 -1.00
N ALA A 289 -4.82 -29.34 -1.31
CA ALA A 289 -6.00 -28.67 -1.86
C ALA A 289 -6.55 -27.60 -0.90
N ALA A 290 -6.36 -27.78 0.41
CA ALA A 290 -6.67 -26.78 1.42
C ALA A 290 -5.81 -25.51 1.23
N SER A 291 -4.50 -25.66 1.04
CA SER A 291 -3.54 -24.54 0.97
C SER A 291 -3.56 -23.75 -0.36
N THR A 292 -3.81 -24.43 -1.48
CA THR A 292 -3.93 -23.79 -2.81
C THR A 292 -5.29 -23.13 -2.98
N ALA A 293 -6.37 -23.71 -2.45
CA ALA A 293 -7.63 -23.01 -2.28
C ALA A 293 -7.48 -21.82 -1.32
N ALA A 294 -6.72 -21.94 -0.22
CA ALA A 294 -6.45 -20.84 0.71
C ALA A 294 -5.76 -19.65 0.05
N THR A 295 -4.74 -19.91 -0.76
CA THR A 295 -3.96 -18.88 -1.44
C THR A 295 -4.75 -18.23 -2.58
N ASP A 296 -5.51 -19.00 -3.35
CA ASP A 296 -6.43 -18.44 -4.34
C ASP A 296 -7.57 -17.64 -3.67
N ILE A 297 -8.11 -18.11 -2.55
CA ILE A 297 -9.09 -17.38 -1.74
C ILE A 297 -8.49 -16.06 -1.22
N THR A 298 -7.25 -16.05 -0.72
CA THR A 298 -6.63 -14.83 -0.17
C THR A 298 -6.25 -13.81 -1.25
N VAL A 299 -5.72 -14.25 -2.39
CA VAL A 299 -5.45 -13.36 -3.54
C VAL A 299 -6.77 -12.78 -4.05
N ARG A 300 -7.80 -13.62 -4.30
CA ARG A 300 -9.14 -13.15 -4.68
C ARG A 300 -9.75 -12.23 -3.63
N ARG A 301 -9.49 -12.46 -2.34
CA ARG A 301 -10.00 -11.61 -1.24
C ARG A 301 -9.33 -10.25 -1.22
N SER A 302 -8.02 -10.17 -1.47
CA SER A 302 -7.31 -8.89 -1.57
C SER A 302 -7.78 -8.07 -2.79
N GLU A 303 -8.01 -8.73 -3.92
CA GLU A 303 -8.57 -8.11 -5.13
C GLU A 303 -10.02 -7.66 -4.91
N ARG A 304 -10.84 -8.46 -4.22
CA ARG A 304 -12.21 -8.09 -3.83
C ARG A 304 -12.22 -6.88 -2.90
N TRP A 305 -11.34 -6.82 -1.92
CA TRP A 305 -11.22 -5.68 -1.01
C TRP A 305 -10.81 -4.42 -1.76
N HIS A 306 -9.80 -4.51 -2.62
CA HIS A 306 -9.37 -3.38 -3.43
C HIS A 306 -10.47 -2.88 -4.37
N ALA A 307 -11.20 -3.81 -4.99
CA ALA A 307 -12.37 -3.49 -5.83
C ALA A 307 -13.49 -2.84 -5.00
N ALA A 308 -13.79 -3.36 -3.81
CA ALA A 308 -14.81 -2.84 -2.92
C ALA A 308 -14.47 -1.43 -2.39
N THR A 309 -13.24 -1.20 -1.95
CA THR A 309 -12.80 0.14 -1.51
C THR A 309 -12.75 1.13 -2.66
N THR A 310 -12.47 0.66 -3.88
CA THR A 310 -12.50 1.51 -5.08
C THR A 310 -13.93 1.85 -5.47
N LEU A 311 -14.85 0.88 -5.44
CA LEU A 311 -16.28 1.11 -5.63
C LEU A 311 -16.82 2.11 -4.60
N LEU A 312 -16.54 1.88 -3.32
CA LEU A 312 -17.01 2.72 -2.23
C LEU A 312 -16.44 4.14 -2.29
N GLY A 313 -15.16 4.28 -2.65
CA GLY A 313 -14.55 5.59 -2.88
C GLY A 313 -15.20 6.32 -4.06
N ARG A 314 -15.50 5.61 -5.15
CA ARG A 314 -16.16 6.21 -6.32
C ARG A 314 -17.61 6.61 -6.04
N THR A 315 -18.38 5.76 -5.36
CA THR A 315 -19.77 6.07 -4.99
C THR A 315 -19.83 7.26 -4.05
N LEU A 316 -18.96 7.30 -3.04
CA LEU A 316 -18.85 8.43 -2.11
C LEU A 316 -18.48 9.72 -2.86
N GLY A 317 -17.57 9.64 -3.83
CA GLY A 317 -17.15 10.79 -4.63
C GLY A 317 -18.29 11.37 -5.46
N CYS A 318 -19.04 10.51 -6.14
CA CYS A 318 -20.23 10.92 -6.88
C CYS A 318 -21.31 11.54 -5.97
N LEU A 319 -21.52 10.99 -4.77
CA LEU A 319 -22.48 11.56 -3.80
C LEU A 319 -22.06 12.94 -3.31
N ILE A 320 -20.79 13.12 -2.98
CA ILE A 320 -20.23 14.42 -2.56
C ILE A 320 -20.34 15.43 -3.71
N ALA A 321 -20.03 15.03 -4.94
CA ALA A 321 -20.14 15.89 -6.11
C ALA A 321 -21.59 16.33 -6.37
N ALA A 322 -22.54 15.39 -6.31
CA ALA A 322 -23.96 15.66 -6.49
C ALA A 322 -24.54 16.56 -5.38
N ALA A 323 -24.16 16.32 -4.12
CA ALA A 323 -24.56 17.17 -2.99
C ALA A 323 -23.98 18.58 -3.11
N GLY A 324 -22.69 18.71 -3.45
CA GLY A 324 -22.03 19.99 -3.67
C GLY A 324 -22.67 20.80 -4.81
N ALA A 325 -22.95 20.16 -5.95
CA ALA A 325 -23.61 20.79 -7.08
C ALA A 325 -25.05 21.23 -6.77
N SER A 326 -25.81 20.40 -6.04
CA SER A 326 -27.17 20.74 -5.62
C SER A 326 -27.18 21.92 -4.64
N LEU A 327 -26.27 21.92 -3.65
CA LEU A 327 -26.11 23.01 -2.70
C LEU A 327 -25.67 24.31 -3.40
N HIS A 328 -24.80 24.22 -4.41
CA HIS A 328 -24.39 25.37 -5.21
C HIS A 328 -25.61 26.02 -5.90
N LEU A 329 -26.49 25.23 -6.54
CA LEU A 329 -27.70 25.77 -7.16
C LEU A 329 -28.66 26.41 -6.15
N VAL A 330 -28.82 25.79 -4.98
CA VAL A 330 -29.64 26.37 -3.91
C VAL A 330 -29.05 27.69 -3.41
N ALA A 331 -27.74 27.77 -3.23
CA ALA A 331 -27.05 29.00 -2.83
C ALA A 331 -27.19 30.11 -3.89
N LEU A 332 -27.11 29.75 -5.17
CA LEU A 332 -27.31 30.68 -6.29
C LEU A 332 -28.75 31.20 -6.31
N ALA A 333 -29.74 30.32 -6.17
CA ALA A 333 -31.16 30.69 -6.11
C ALA A 333 -31.46 31.58 -4.90
N ALA A 334 -30.83 31.32 -3.76
CA ALA A 334 -30.95 32.13 -2.55
C ALA A 334 -30.14 33.44 -2.57
N HIS A 335 -29.43 33.74 -3.67
CA HIS A 335 -28.59 34.95 -3.81
C HIS A 335 -27.54 35.07 -2.68
N ALA A 336 -26.97 33.94 -2.25
CA ALA A 336 -26.04 33.85 -1.13
C ALA A 336 -24.60 33.53 -1.60
N PRO A 337 -23.87 34.50 -2.18
CA PRO A 337 -22.58 34.25 -2.84
C PRO A 337 -21.48 33.72 -1.91
N GLY A 338 -21.59 33.96 -0.59
CA GLY A 338 -20.63 33.41 0.39
C GLY A 338 -20.62 31.89 0.46
N TRP A 339 -21.73 31.23 0.12
CA TRP A 339 -21.81 29.76 0.11
C TRP A 339 -21.17 29.13 -1.11
N ILE A 340 -21.10 29.85 -2.24
CA ILE A 340 -20.49 29.37 -3.49
C ILE A 340 -19.02 28.98 -3.24
N VAL A 341 -18.30 29.78 -2.44
CA VAL A 341 -16.90 29.54 -2.04
C VAL A 341 -16.72 28.21 -1.30
N ILE A 342 -17.76 27.70 -0.65
CA ILE A 342 -17.74 26.43 0.10
C ILE A 342 -18.25 25.28 -0.76
N THR A 343 -19.30 25.49 -1.56
CA THR A 343 -19.92 24.41 -2.35
C THR A 343 -19.07 23.97 -3.52
N ASP A 344 -18.31 24.87 -4.14
CA ASP A 344 -17.42 24.57 -5.26
C ASP A 344 -16.29 23.60 -4.88
N PRO A 345 -15.50 23.84 -3.81
CA PRO A 345 -14.48 22.89 -3.40
C PRO A 345 -15.07 21.55 -2.94
N VAL A 346 -16.28 21.54 -2.37
CA VAL A 346 -16.98 20.28 -2.04
C VAL A 346 -17.29 19.51 -3.31
N ALA A 347 -17.90 20.14 -4.31
CA ALA A 347 -18.20 19.51 -5.59
C ALA A 347 -16.93 18.99 -6.30
N LEU A 348 -15.88 19.83 -6.35
CA LEU A 348 -14.58 19.46 -6.92
C LEU A 348 -13.92 18.30 -6.17
N SER A 349 -13.98 18.28 -4.84
CA SER A 349 -13.44 17.17 -4.04
C SER A 349 -14.16 15.85 -4.34
N GLY A 350 -15.48 15.89 -4.54
CA GLY A 350 -16.26 14.73 -4.96
C GLY A 350 -15.84 14.21 -6.34
N LEU A 351 -15.60 15.11 -7.31
CA LEU A 351 -15.12 14.74 -8.65
C LEU A 351 -13.73 14.09 -8.59
N VAL A 352 -12.83 14.62 -7.78
CA VAL A 352 -11.49 14.07 -7.57
C VAL A 352 -11.57 12.67 -6.96
N LEU A 353 -12.42 12.48 -5.94
CA LEU A 353 -12.63 11.19 -5.28
C LEU A 353 -13.28 10.16 -6.23
N ALA A 354 -14.20 10.60 -7.09
CA ALA A 354 -14.86 9.76 -8.10
C ALA A 354 -13.91 9.32 -9.22
N ALA A 355 -12.94 10.15 -9.58
CA ALA A 355 -11.96 9.82 -10.62
C ALA A 355 -10.99 8.73 -10.16
N GLU A 356 -10.43 8.89 -8.96
CA GLU A 356 -9.44 7.98 -8.41
C GLU A 356 -9.23 8.17 -6.88
N PRO A 357 -9.96 7.42 -6.03
CA PRO A 357 -9.95 7.66 -4.58
C PRO A 357 -8.59 7.33 -3.93
N TRP A 358 -7.88 6.32 -4.45
CA TRP A 358 -6.69 5.77 -3.79
C TRP A 358 -5.37 6.12 -4.46
N HIS A 359 -5.36 6.33 -5.78
CA HIS A 359 -4.11 6.57 -6.50
C HIS A 359 -3.53 7.96 -6.22
N LEU A 360 -4.37 8.97 -6.01
CA LEU A 360 -3.92 10.30 -5.59
C LEU A 360 -3.31 10.24 -4.19
N VAL A 361 -3.99 9.57 -3.25
CA VAL A 361 -3.46 9.37 -1.90
C VAL A 361 -2.16 8.58 -1.95
N ALA A 362 -2.10 7.47 -2.69
CA ALA A 362 -0.89 6.64 -2.81
C ALA A 362 0.28 7.38 -3.48
N GLY A 363 0.01 8.20 -4.50
CA GLY A 363 1.02 9.00 -5.20
C GLY A 363 1.50 10.21 -4.38
N LEU A 364 0.59 10.86 -3.64
CA LEU A 364 0.90 11.99 -2.76
C LEU A 364 1.47 11.54 -1.43
N TRP A 365 1.23 10.31 -0.98
CA TRP A 365 1.66 9.84 0.34
C TRP A 365 3.18 9.90 0.54
N PRO A 366 4.03 9.46 -0.41
CA PRO A 366 5.47 9.66 -0.31
C PRO A 366 5.87 11.14 -0.22
N TRP A 367 5.16 12.02 -0.93
CA TRP A 367 5.39 13.47 -0.90
C TRP A 367 4.97 14.08 0.44
N LEU A 368 3.77 13.78 0.93
CA LEU A 368 3.25 14.22 2.23
C LEU A 368 4.13 13.70 3.37
N ARG A 369 4.56 12.44 3.30
CA ARG A 369 5.47 11.82 4.27
C ARG A 369 6.84 12.50 4.21
N ALA A 370 7.39 12.74 3.02
CA ALA A 370 8.67 13.43 2.87
C ALA A 370 8.58 14.87 3.37
N ALA A 371 7.51 15.60 3.06
CA ALA A 371 7.28 16.96 3.55
C ALA A 371 7.13 17.01 5.08
N ALA A 372 6.34 16.10 5.66
CA ALA A 372 6.16 16.00 7.11
C ALA A 372 7.48 15.64 7.84
N ARG A 373 8.33 14.82 7.21
CA ARG A 373 9.64 14.40 7.75
C ARG A 373 10.80 15.32 7.34
N ARG A 374 10.55 16.34 6.53
CA ARG A 374 11.58 17.21 5.91
C ARG A 374 12.64 16.44 5.13
N GLU A 375 12.26 15.31 4.52
CA GLU A 375 13.12 14.51 3.63
C GLU A 375 13.12 15.11 2.20
N THR A 376 14.13 14.77 1.40
CA THR A 376 14.18 15.18 -0.01
C THR A 376 12.98 14.64 -0.78
N LEU A 377 12.30 15.51 -1.51
CA LEU A 377 11.10 15.15 -2.27
C LEU A 377 11.40 14.04 -3.29
N PRO A 378 10.57 12.98 -3.36
CA PRO A 378 10.76 11.89 -4.32
C PRO A 378 10.58 12.38 -5.77
N ARG A 379 11.10 11.59 -6.74
CA ARG A 379 11.09 11.89 -8.19
C ARG A 379 9.71 12.36 -8.69
N PRO A 380 9.67 13.20 -9.75
CA PRO A 380 8.42 13.70 -10.31
C PRO A 380 7.51 12.56 -10.73
N LEU A 381 6.21 12.70 -10.42
CA LEU A 381 5.17 11.73 -10.76
C LEU A 381 5.09 11.60 -12.30
N PRO A 382 5.33 10.41 -12.87
CA PRO A 382 5.18 10.22 -14.31
C PRO A 382 3.69 10.20 -14.65
N ILE A 383 3.17 11.34 -15.09
CA ILE A 383 1.80 11.44 -15.63
C ILE A 383 1.87 11.07 -17.11
N THR A 384 1.50 9.84 -17.46
CA THR A 384 1.38 9.41 -18.85
C THR A 384 -0.03 9.67 -19.38
N TYR A 385 -0.14 10.17 -20.62
CA TYR A 385 -1.41 10.46 -21.29
C TYR A 385 -2.38 9.25 -21.31
N ALA A 386 -1.85 8.03 -21.39
CA ALA A 386 -2.65 6.80 -21.34
C ALA A 386 -3.44 6.63 -20.04
N THR A 387 -2.96 7.17 -18.92
CA THR A 387 -3.67 7.13 -17.62
C THR A 387 -4.65 8.27 -17.43
N LEU A 388 -4.47 9.39 -18.16
CA LEU A 388 -5.32 10.57 -18.05
C LEU A 388 -6.68 10.40 -18.73
N ALA A 389 -6.74 9.74 -19.90
CA ALA A 389 -7.98 9.57 -20.65
C ALA A 389 -9.12 8.89 -19.84
N PRO A 390 -8.91 7.72 -19.18
CA PRO A 390 -9.97 7.11 -18.38
C PRO A 390 -10.34 7.93 -17.13
N ARG A 391 -9.40 8.70 -16.57
CA ARG A 391 -9.67 9.60 -15.44
C ARG A 391 -10.53 10.79 -15.86
N ALA A 392 -10.19 11.44 -16.96
CA ALA A 392 -10.94 12.54 -17.52
C ALA A 392 -12.37 12.12 -17.88
N LEU A 393 -12.53 10.93 -18.46
CA LEU A 393 -13.84 10.38 -18.78
C LEU A 393 -14.68 10.11 -17.52
N ARG A 394 -14.08 9.57 -16.45
CA ARG A 394 -14.77 9.37 -15.15
C ARG A 394 -15.14 10.71 -14.50
N CYS A 395 -14.25 11.69 -14.51
CA CYS A 395 -14.56 13.05 -14.05
C CYS A 395 -15.76 13.63 -14.81
N LEU A 396 -15.78 13.45 -16.12
CA LEU A 396 -16.86 13.95 -16.97
C LEU A 396 -18.18 13.25 -16.66
N THR A 397 -18.21 11.92 -16.50
CA THR A 397 -19.44 11.21 -16.13
C THR A 397 -19.89 11.51 -14.70
N ALA A 398 -18.96 11.72 -13.76
CA ALA A 398 -19.26 12.17 -12.40
C ALA A 398 -19.87 13.59 -12.41
N ALA A 399 -19.32 14.50 -13.21
CA ALA A 399 -19.81 15.86 -13.36
C ALA A 399 -21.21 15.88 -14.01
N LEU A 400 -21.46 15.03 -15.01
CA LEU A 400 -22.78 14.86 -15.60
C LEU A 400 -23.79 14.29 -14.59
N ALA A 401 -23.38 13.33 -13.76
CA ALA A 401 -24.24 12.81 -12.68
C ALA A 401 -24.57 13.90 -11.65
N ALA A 402 -23.57 14.69 -11.25
CA ALA A 402 -23.75 15.79 -10.31
C ALA A 402 -24.64 16.92 -10.88
N ALA A 403 -24.42 17.31 -12.14
CA ALA A 403 -25.25 18.27 -12.84
C ALA A 403 -26.69 17.78 -13.00
N GLY A 404 -26.89 16.50 -13.33
CA GLY A 404 -28.22 15.90 -13.41
C GLY A 404 -28.93 15.85 -12.05
N ALA A 405 -28.21 15.61 -10.95
CA ALA A 405 -28.78 15.65 -9.61
C ALA A 405 -29.21 17.08 -9.26
N ALA A 406 -28.37 18.07 -9.55
CA ALA A 406 -28.67 19.47 -9.33
C ALA A 406 -29.87 19.94 -10.19
N ALA A 407 -29.93 19.52 -11.46
CA ALA A 407 -31.07 19.77 -12.34
C ALA A 407 -32.36 19.10 -11.87
N SER A 408 -32.28 17.87 -11.31
CA SER A 408 -33.43 17.20 -10.68
C SER A 408 -34.00 18.02 -9.53
N VAL A 409 -33.13 18.54 -8.66
CA VAL A 409 -33.53 19.40 -7.53
C VAL A 409 -34.17 20.69 -8.05
N GLN A 410 -33.56 21.34 -9.04
CA GLN A 410 -34.09 22.57 -9.62
C GLN A 410 -35.44 22.35 -10.30
N ALA A 411 -35.59 21.32 -11.14
CA ALA A 411 -36.84 20.98 -11.82
C ALA A 411 -37.93 20.62 -10.81
N SER A 412 -37.58 19.92 -9.73
CA SER A 412 -38.51 19.59 -8.64
C SER A 412 -39.03 20.84 -7.93
N LEU A 413 -38.18 21.85 -7.74
CA LEU A 413 -38.55 23.12 -7.11
C LEU A 413 -39.37 24.00 -8.06
N SER A 414 -39.05 24.03 -9.35
CA SER A 414 -39.68 24.92 -10.32
C SER A 414 -40.99 24.37 -10.90
N TRP A 415 -41.05 23.06 -11.16
CA TRP A 415 -42.11 22.45 -11.98
C TRP A 415 -42.83 21.27 -11.29
N GLY A 416 -42.45 20.97 -10.05
CA GLY A 416 -43.08 19.97 -9.20
C GLY A 416 -42.31 18.63 -9.11
N PRO A 417 -42.63 17.80 -8.10
CA PRO A 417 -41.82 16.63 -7.72
C PRO A 417 -41.84 15.49 -8.74
N TRP A 418 -42.81 15.44 -9.65
CA TRP A 418 -42.93 14.36 -10.65
C TRP A 418 -41.79 14.36 -11.66
N TRP A 419 -41.07 15.48 -11.84
CA TRP A 419 -39.89 15.55 -12.69
C TRP A 419 -38.76 14.61 -12.26
N TRP A 420 -38.72 14.20 -10.98
CA TRP A 420 -37.80 13.16 -10.50
C TRP A 420 -37.94 11.85 -11.26
N LEU A 421 -39.14 11.50 -11.74
CA LEU A 421 -39.35 10.28 -12.52
C LEU A 421 -38.58 10.29 -13.85
N PHE A 422 -38.34 11.48 -14.41
CA PHE A 422 -37.63 11.64 -15.68
C PHE A 422 -36.13 11.85 -15.49
N THR A 423 -35.71 12.58 -14.45
CA THR A 423 -34.29 12.92 -14.25
C THR A 423 -33.53 11.90 -13.39
N ALA A 424 -34.20 11.19 -12.48
CA ALA A 424 -33.57 10.17 -11.64
C ALA A 424 -32.97 8.99 -12.44
N PRO A 425 -33.62 8.46 -13.50
CA PRO A 425 -33.03 7.38 -14.30
C PRO A 425 -31.73 7.80 -15.00
N TRP A 426 -31.67 9.02 -15.53
CA TRP A 426 -30.47 9.55 -16.19
C TRP A 426 -29.33 9.78 -15.20
N THR A 427 -29.62 10.35 -14.04
CA THR A 427 -28.61 10.52 -12.99
C THR A 427 -28.08 9.19 -12.48
N MET A 428 -28.95 8.20 -12.28
CA MET A 428 -28.57 6.83 -11.90
C MET A 428 -27.74 6.14 -12.98
N LEU A 429 -28.03 6.38 -14.26
CA LEU A 429 -27.23 5.86 -15.37
C LEU A 429 -25.80 6.42 -15.35
N PHE A 430 -25.64 7.75 -15.24
CA PHE A 430 -24.31 8.37 -15.15
C PHE A 430 -23.55 7.98 -13.88
N PHE A 431 -24.26 7.83 -12.76
CA PHE A 431 -23.68 7.31 -11.52
C PHE A 431 -23.14 5.88 -11.71
N SER A 432 -23.95 5.00 -12.32
CA SER A 432 -23.57 3.62 -12.60
C SER A 432 -22.38 3.52 -13.56
N ILE A 433 -22.37 4.34 -14.61
CA ILE A 433 -21.26 4.43 -15.57
C ILE A 433 -19.98 4.89 -14.88
N THR A 434 -20.06 5.89 -13.99
CA THR A 434 -18.88 6.41 -13.27
C THR A 434 -18.31 5.39 -12.31
N VAL A 435 -19.18 4.67 -11.59
CA VAL A 435 -18.78 3.71 -10.56
C VAL A 435 -18.22 2.42 -11.20
N VAL A 436 -18.92 1.87 -12.21
CA VAL A 436 -18.66 0.52 -12.75
C VAL A 436 -18.04 0.54 -14.15
N GLY A 437 -18.37 1.53 -14.98
CA GLY A 437 -18.37 1.42 -16.44
C GLY A 437 -17.01 1.26 -17.14
N TYR A 438 -15.91 1.71 -16.53
CA TYR A 438 -14.64 1.87 -17.26
C TYR A 438 -13.49 0.99 -16.78
N ASP A 439 -13.75 0.06 -15.87
CA ASP A 439 -12.69 -0.75 -15.28
C ASP A 439 -12.94 -2.24 -15.57
N PRO A 440 -12.22 -2.83 -16.55
CA PRO A 440 -12.44 -4.22 -16.94
C PRO A 440 -12.06 -5.21 -15.83
N ALA A 441 -11.24 -4.81 -14.86
CA ALA A 441 -10.95 -5.61 -13.68
C ALA A 441 -12.14 -5.57 -12.71
N LEU A 442 -12.66 -4.36 -12.44
CA LEU A 442 -13.84 -4.19 -11.59
C LEU A 442 -15.05 -4.94 -12.17
N ARG A 443 -15.27 -4.89 -13.49
CA ARG A 443 -16.35 -5.61 -14.17
C ARG A 443 -16.24 -7.14 -14.03
N ARG A 444 -15.01 -7.67 -14.03
CA ARG A 444 -14.75 -9.10 -13.79
C ARG A 444 -15.01 -9.47 -12.33
N THR A 445 -14.50 -8.68 -11.39
CA THR A 445 -14.70 -8.92 -9.94
C THR A 445 -16.17 -8.81 -9.52
N THR A 446 -16.91 -7.82 -10.05
CA THR A 446 -18.34 -7.64 -9.77
C THR A 446 -19.20 -8.76 -10.36
N ARG A 447 -18.90 -9.22 -11.58
CA ARG A 447 -19.55 -10.41 -12.14
C ARG A 447 -19.25 -11.67 -11.33
N ALA A 448 -18.00 -11.86 -10.91
CA ALA A 448 -17.62 -12.98 -10.06
C ALA A 448 -18.35 -12.92 -8.71
N ALA A 449 -18.40 -11.76 -8.07
CA ALA A 449 -19.11 -11.57 -6.80
C ALA A 449 -20.63 -11.78 -6.93
N LEU A 450 -21.24 -11.34 -8.03
CA LEU A 450 -22.66 -11.60 -8.31
C LEU A 450 -22.93 -13.07 -8.60
N ALA A 451 -22.02 -13.77 -9.28
CA ALA A 451 -22.13 -15.20 -9.53
C ALA A 451 -21.98 -16.00 -8.22
N ASP A 452 -21.04 -15.63 -7.36
CA ASP A 452 -20.87 -16.21 -6.02
C ASP A 452 -22.10 -15.96 -5.15
N LEU A 453 -22.62 -14.73 -5.10
CA LEU A 453 -23.85 -14.41 -4.36
C LEU A 453 -25.05 -15.18 -4.90
N ALA A 454 -25.18 -15.31 -6.23
CA ALA A 454 -26.24 -16.10 -6.84
C ALA A 454 -26.07 -17.60 -6.54
N ALA A 455 -24.84 -18.10 -6.42
CA ALA A 455 -24.55 -19.46 -6.01
C ALA A 455 -24.89 -19.68 -4.52
N ASP A 456 -24.53 -18.74 -3.64
CA ASP A 456 -24.85 -18.78 -2.20
C ASP A 456 -26.37 -18.71 -1.97
N LEU A 457 -27.09 -17.85 -2.69
CA LEU A 457 -28.55 -17.76 -2.62
C LEU A 457 -29.26 -19.00 -3.18
N ARG A 458 -28.59 -19.76 -4.06
CA ARG A 458 -29.10 -21.04 -4.60
C ARG A 458 -28.65 -22.24 -3.77
N ALA A 459 -27.65 -22.09 -2.91
CA ALA A 459 -27.17 -23.16 -2.07
C ALA A 459 -28.28 -23.51 -1.06
N PRO A 460 -28.67 -24.79 -0.94
CA PRO A 460 -29.64 -25.19 0.07
C PRO A 460 -29.10 -24.86 1.46
N ASN A 461 -29.96 -24.34 2.34
CA ASN A 461 -29.60 -24.00 3.72
C ASN A 461 -28.87 -25.17 4.38
N LEU A 462 -27.57 -24.98 4.64
CA LEU A 462 -26.77 -25.97 5.35
C LEU A 462 -27.38 -26.17 6.74
N SER A 463 -27.65 -27.43 7.08
CA SER A 463 -28.06 -27.82 8.43
C SER A 463 -27.07 -27.24 9.45
N PRO A 464 -27.54 -26.65 10.56
CA PRO A 464 -26.66 -26.03 11.57
C PRO A 464 -25.58 -26.97 12.10
N ASN A 465 -25.83 -28.28 12.09
CA ASN A 465 -24.86 -29.30 12.49
C ASN A 465 -23.69 -29.43 11.49
N HIS A 466 -23.93 -29.24 10.20
CA HIS A 466 -22.90 -29.34 9.15
C HIS A 466 -22.02 -28.09 9.10
N ALA A 467 -22.59 -26.90 9.39
CA ALA A 467 -21.83 -25.66 9.55
C ALA A 467 -20.87 -25.72 10.75
N ALA A 468 -21.32 -26.30 11.88
CA ALA A 468 -20.48 -26.51 13.06
C ALA A 468 -19.36 -27.55 12.82
N GLU A 469 -19.60 -28.57 12.00
CA GLU A 469 -18.61 -29.58 11.62
C GLU A 469 -17.53 -29.02 10.67
N LEU A 470 -17.91 -28.19 9.70
CA LEU A 470 -16.99 -27.50 8.79
C LEU A 470 -16.11 -26.50 9.54
N ALA A 471 -16.67 -25.77 10.51
CA ALA A 471 -15.92 -24.86 11.38
C ALA A 471 -14.88 -25.59 12.26
N LYS A 472 -15.14 -26.85 12.63
CA LYS A 472 -14.18 -27.69 13.36
C LYS A 472 -13.06 -28.25 12.47
N LYS A 473 -13.31 -28.52 11.18
CA LYS A 473 -12.36 -29.22 10.29
C LYS A 473 -11.41 -28.29 9.51
N GLN A 474 -11.60 -26.97 9.53
CA GLN A 474 -10.73 -26.02 8.80
C GLN A 474 -10.12 -24.94 9.70
N PRO A 475 -9.11 -25.27 10.53
CA PRO A 475 -8.51 -24.36 11.50
C PRO A 475 -7.65 -23.23 10.89
N TRP A 476 -7.26 -23.34 9.61
CA TRP A 476 -6.45 -22.34 8.90
C TRP A 476 -7.29 -21.24 8.22
N LEU A 477 -8.62 -21.32 8.25
CA LEU A 477 -9.55 -20.25 7.88
C LEU A 477 -9.57 -19.09 8.93
N ARG A 478 -8.42 -18.86 9.59
CA ARG A 478 -8.21 -17.91 10.70
C ARG A 478 -7.30 -16.74 10.33
N VAL A 479 -6.88 -16.60 9.07
CA VAL A 479 -5.83 -15.64 8.66
C VAL A 479 -6.38 -14.31 8.09
N MET A 480 -7.69 -14.17 7.94
CA MET A 480 -8.32 -12.95 8.47
C MET A 480 -9.10 -13.44 9.65
N ASP A 481 -8.63 -13.10 10.83
CA ASP A 481 -9.24 -13.45 12.09
C ASP A 481 -10.76 -13.29 11.95
N ALA A 482 -11.53 -14.38 12.11
CA ALA A 482 -12.98 -14.25 12.22
C ALA A 482 -13.28 -13.21 13.29
N GLN A 483 -12.45 -13.13 14.34
CA GLN A 483 -12.48 -12.09 15.35
C GLN A 483 -12.15 -10.67 14.87
N TRP A 484 -11.63 -10.43 13.66
CA TRP A 484 -11.51 -9.07 13.11
C TRP A 484 -12.81 -8.63 12.44
N ILE A 485 -13.42 -9.48 11.61
CA ILE A 485 -14.74 -9.18 11.04
C ILE A 485 -15.79 -9.20 12.14
N ASP A 486 -15.76 -10.18 13.03
CA ASP A 486 -16.58 -10.24 14.23
C ASP A 486 -16.25 -9.07 15.16
N ARG A 487 -14.99 -8.62 15.33
CA ARG A 487 -14.73 -7.34 16.03
C ARG A 487 -15.34 -6.15 15.33
N ARG A 488 -15.28 -6.04 14.00
CA ARG A 488 -15.82 -4.88 13.27
C ARG A 488 -17.35 -4.93 13.23
N ALA A 489 -17.93 -6.12 13.19
CA ALA A 489 -19.35 -6.38 13.29
C ALA A 489 -19.84 -6.17 14.73
N ASP A 490 -19.08 -6.60 15.74
CA ASP A 490 -19.34 -6.36 17.15
C ASP A 490 -19.15 -4.89 17.48
N GLU A 491 -18.17 -4.19 16.93
CA GLU A 491 -18.03 -2.73 17.08
C GLU A 491 -19.21 -2.03 16.41
N LEU A 492 -19.64 -2.46 15.22
CA LEU A 492 -20.82 -1.92 14.55
C LEU A 492 -22.11 -2.22 15.34
N HIS A 493 -22.25 -3.44 15.87
CA HIS A 493 -23.35 -3.86 16.73
C HIS A 493 -23.32 -3.14 18.07
N THR A 494 -22.13 -2.86 18.62
CA THR A 494 -21.90 -2.07 19.84
C THR A 494 -22.32 -0.63 19.61
N VAL A 495 -22.02 -0.07 18.43
CA VAL A 495 -22.52 1.24 18.03
C VAL A 495 -24.05 1.23 17.86
N LEU A 496 -24.59 0.26 17.14
CA LEU A 496 -26.04 0.14 16.87
C LEU A 496 -26.86 -0.17 18.13
N SER A 497 -26.28 -0.87 19.10
CA SER A 497 -26.89 -1.12 20.42
C SER A 497 -26.76 0.06 21.39
N GLY A 498 -26.30 1.22 20.92
CA GLY A 498 -26.31 2.47 21.68
C GLY A 498 -25.02 2.78 22.45
N LYS A 499 -23.98 1.94 22.36
CA LYS A 499 -22.68 2.15 23.02
C LYS A 499 -21.70 2.94 22.12
N TRP A 500 -22.16 4.07 21.58
CA TRP A 500 -21.40 4.96 20.67
C TRP A 500 -20.05 5.45 21.22
N ARG A 501 -19.84 5.37 22.55
CA ARG A 501 -18.58 5.75 23.21
C ARG A 501 -17.38 4.85 22.89
N GLU A 502 -17.62 3.61 22.47
CA GLU A 502 -16.57 2.61 22.19
C GLU A 502 -16.29 2.48 20.68
N ALA A 503 -16.95 3.31 19.86
CA ALA A 503 -16.82 3.28 18.41
C ALA A 503 -15.40 3.68 17.96
N PRO A 504 -14.73 2.87 17.12
CA PRO A 504 -13.38 3.17 16.64
C PRO A 504 -13.35 4.37 15.68
N ALA A 505 -12.26 5.14 15.71
CA ALA A 505 -12.13 6.42 14.99
C ALA A 505 -12.34 6.35 13.47
N TRP A 506 -12.00 5.24 12.81
CA TRP A 506 -12.24 5.07 11.37
C TRP A 506 -13.74 5.07 11.04
N MET A 507 -14.58 4.58 11.95
CA MET A 507 -16.02 4.53 11.75
C MET A 507 -16.60 5.94 11.73
N TRP A 508 -16.09 6.83 12.59
CA TRP A 508 -16.42 8.26 12.55
C TRP A 508 -15.98 8.91 11.25
N ILE A 509 -14.77 8.64 10.76
CA ILE A 509 -14.27 9.18 9.48
C ILE A 509 -15.19 8.77 8.32
N CYS A 510 -15.66 7.52 8.29
CA CYS A 510 -16.59 7.03 7.28
C CYS A 510 -18.03 7.53 7.46
N LEU A 511 -18.49 7.72 8.70
CA LEU A 511 -19.84 8.23 9.00
C LEU A 511 -19.95 9.73 8.81
N THR A 512 -18.88 10.51 9.03
CA THR A 512 -18.87 11.97 8.92
C THR A 512 -19.49 12.49 7.60
N PRO A 513 -19.14 11.98 6.40
CA PRO A 513 -19.75 12.43 5.15
C PRO A 513 -21.20 11.96 4.94
N ILE A 514 -21.72 11.03 5.74
CA ILE A 514 -23.14 10.58 5.70
C ILE A 514 -23.95 11.34 6.76
N VAL A 515 -23.37 11.51 7.94
CA VAL A 515 -23.96 12.15 9.11
C VAL A 515 -24.03 13.66 8.95
N LEU A 516 -23.07 14.33 8.29
CA LEU A 516 -23.18 15.78 8.03
C LEU A 516 -24.35 16.14 7.10
N PRO A 517 -24.53 15.49 5.93
CA PRO A 517 -25.71 15.71 5.10
C PRO A 517 -27.00 15.23 5.76
N GLY A 518 -26.95 14.13 6.52
CA GLY A 518 -28.07 13.63 7.31
C GLY A 518 -28.50 14.60 8.42
N LEU A 519 -27.55 15.17 9.17
CA LEU A 519 -27.79 16.20 10.19
C LEU A 519 -28.28 17.50 9.57
N TYR A 520 -27.83 17.84 8.36
CA TYR A 520 -28.38 18.97 7.60
C TYR A 520 -29.83 18.69 7.19
N GLY A 521 -30.13 17.50 6.67
CA GLY A 521 -31.49 17.07 6.34
C GLY A 521 -32.40 16.98 7.56
N ILE A 522 -31.89 16.51 8.70
CA ILE A 522 -32.59 16.52 9.99
C ILE A 522 -32.73 17.95 10.48
N GLY A 523 -31.75 18.85 10.32
CA GLY A 523 -31.86 20.26 10.69
C GLY A 523 -32.94 20.99 9.90
N VAL A 524 -33.00 20.75 8.59
CA VAL A 524 -34.05 21.28 7.70
C VAL A 524 -35.40 20.63 8.03
N GLY A 525 -35.43 19.31 8.22
CA GLY A 525 -36.63 18.56 8.59
C GLY A 525 -37.17 18.91 9.98
N LEU A 526 -36.29 19.16 10.95
CA LEU A 526 -36.63 19.61 12.30
C LEU A 526 -37.08 21.07 12.25
N ALA A 527 -36.46 21.94 11.44
CA ALA A 527 -36.95 23.30 11.23
C ALA A 527 -38.35 23.31 10.58
N GLN A 528 -38.63 22.37 9.67
CA GLN A 528 -39.95 22.20 9.07
C GLN A 528 -40.96 21.55 10.02
N ALA A 529 -40.58 20.52 10.77
CA ALA A 529 -41.43 19.81 11.74
C ALA A 529 -41.73 20.67 12.99
N VAL A 530 -40.76 21.45 13.46
CA VAL A 530 -40.95 22.48 14.49
C VAL A 530 -41.83 23.61 13.94
N GLY A 531 -41.72 23.91 12.64
CA GLY A 531 -42.66 24.77 11.94
C GLY A 531 -44.10 24.22 11.90
N ALA A 532 -44.27 22.90 11.88
CA ALA A 532 -45.56 22.21 11.81
C ALA A 532 -46.21 21.94 13.19
N LEU A 533 -45.43 21.92 14.28
CA LEU A 533 -45.91 21.59 15.64
C LEU A 533 -46.25 22.81 16.51
N ASP A 534 -46.32 24.03 15.97
CA ASP A 534 -46.53 25.32 16.66
C ASP A 534 -45.49 25.69 17.76
N LEU A 535 -44.62 24.75 18.16
CA LEU A 535 -43.36 25.02 18.87
C LEU A 535 -42.45 26.00 18.11
N GLY A 536 -42.61 26.09 16.79
CA GLY A 536 -41.87 27.01 15.95
C GLY A 536 -42.13 28.47 16.26
N HIS A 537 -43.30 28.88 16.75
CA HIS A 537 -43.50 30.28 17.11
C HIS A 537 -42.63 30.68 18.31
N HIS A 538 -42.64 29.90 19.39
CA HIS A 538 -41.83 30.15 20.59
C HIS A 538 -40.33 29.90 20.35
N ALA A 539 -39.96 28.88 19.57
CA ALA A 539 -38.58 28.66 19.18
C ALA A 539 -38.03 29.76 18.27
N ARG A 540 -38.83 30.27 17.31
CA ARG A 540 -38.44 31.42 16.47
C ARG A 540 -38.33 32.71 17.28
N LEU A 541 -39.20 32.92 18.27
CA LEU A 541 -39.09 34.03 19.21
C LEU A 541 -37.80 33.91 20.05
N ALA A 542 -37.51 32.72 20.60
CA ALA A 542 -36.27 32.48 21.33
C ALA A 542 -35.03 32.68 20.45
N VAL A 543 -35.02 32.17 19.22
CA VAL A 543 -33.94 32.39 18.27
C VAL A 543 -33.79 33.88 17.95
N ARG A 544 -34.87 34.61 17.69
CA ARG A 544 -34.82 36.06 17.48
C ARG A 544 -34.29 36.83 18.68
N THR A 545 -34.62 36.39 19.91
CA THR A 545 -34.08 37.02 21.13
C THR A 545 -32.56 36.87 21.27
N VAL A 546 -31.94 35.88 20.62
CA VAL A 546 -30.49 35.70 20.60
C VAL A 546 -29.86 36.36 19.37
N ASP A 547 -30.43 36.11 18.20
CA ASP A 547 -29.88 36.48 16.90
C ASP A 547 -29.87 38.00 16.70
N GLU A 548 -30.95 38.67 17.06
CA GLU A 548 -31.12 40.10 16.78
C GLU A 548 -30.18 40.99 17.61
N PRO A 549 -29.98 40.76 18.92
CA PRO A 549 -28.96 41.48 19.69
C PRO A 549 -27.54 41.23 19.19
N VAL A 550 -27.19 39.99 18.82
CA VAL A 550 -25.84 39.65 18.32
C VAL A 550 -25.58 40.35 16.99
N SER A 551 -26.55 40.30 16.07
CA SER A 551 -26.48 41.02 14.79
C SER A 551 -26.32 42.53 14.99
N ARG A 552 -27.09 43.13 15.90
CA ARG A 552 -26.98 44.56 16.24
C ARG A 552 -25.61 44.91 16.84
N PHE A 553 -25.08 44.07 17.73
CA PHE A 553 -23.76 44.26 18.32
C PHE A 553 -22.67 44.24 17.24
N LEU A 554 -22.68 43.23 16.36
CA LEU A 554 -21.71 43.11 15.28
C LEU A 554 -21.81 44.29 14.32
N HIS A 555 -23.03 44.69 13.94
CA HIS A 555 -23.24 45.86 13.07
C HIS A 555 -22.58 47.13 13.63
N ALA A 556 -22.75 47.39 14.93
CA ALA A 556 -22.17 48.54 15.61
C ALA A 556 -20.63 48.50 15.67
N HIS A 557 -20.02 47.31 15.82
CA HIS A 557 -18.58 47.15 15.99
C HIS A 557 -17.82 46.83 14.69
N THR A 558 -18.53 46.55 13.60
CA THR A 558 -17.94 46.37 12.26
C THR A 558 -17.89 47.67 11.43
N ALA A 559 -18.45 48.77 11.93
CA ALA A 559 -18.38 50.06 11.26
C ALA A 559 -16.91 50.52 11.12
N GLY A 560 -16.43 50.61 9.88
CA GLY A 560 -15.04 50.98 9.56
C GLY A 560 -14.09 49.79 9.31
N LEU A 561 -14.55 48.55 9.48
CA LEU A 561 -13.82 47.37 9.03
C LEU A 561 -14.21 47.03 7.58
N PRO A 562 -13.31 46.40 6.80
CA PRO A 562 -13.63 45.92 5.43
C PRO A 562 -14.61 44.74 5.41
N LEU A 563 -15.04 44.25 6.59
CA LEU A 563 -15.93 43.12 6.74
C LEU A 563 -17.38 43.62 6.84
N THR A 564 -18.26 43.13 5.97
CA THR A 564 -19.68 43.51 6.05
C THR A 564 -20.32 42.93 7.32
N PRO A 565 -21.29 43.62 7.94
CA PRO A 565 -21.98 43.13 9.14
C PRO A 565 -22.60 41.74 8.97
N GLY A 566 -23.18 41.47 7.79
CA GLY A 566 -23.73 40.16 7.45
C GLY A 566 -22.67 39.06 7.35
N ALA A 567 -21.49 39.37 6.81
CA ALA A 567 -20.37 38.43 6.76
C ALA A 567 -19.81 38.15 8.17
N ALA A 568 -19.70 39.18 9.01
CA ALA A 568 -19.29 39.01 10.41
C ALA A 568 -20.25 38.10 11.18
N HIS A 569 -21.56 38.29 10.98
CA HIS A 569 -22.59 37.46 11.58
C HIS A 569 -22.53 36.00 11.10
N ALA A 570 -22.40 35.78 9.79
CA ALA A 570 -22.27 34.44 9.21
C ALA A 570 -21.00 33.71 9.71
N LEU A 571 -19.87 34.42 9.81
CA LEU A 571 -18.64 33.88 10.37
C LEU A 571 -18.80 33.51 11.84
N TRP A 572 -19.50 34.32 12.63
CA TRP A 572 -19.76 34.02 14.04
C TRP A 572 -20.57 32.72 14.19
N ILE A 573 -21.65 32.56 13.43
CA ILE A 573 -22.48 31.35 13.41
C ILE A 573 -21.66 30.13 12.95
N GLY A 574 -20.91 30.27 11.86
CA GLY A 574 -20.07 29.20 11.32
C GLY A 574 -19.01 28.73 12.32
N LEU A 575 -18.36 29.67 13.04
CA LEU A 575 -17.40 29.35 14.09
C LEU A 575 -18.06 28.62 15.26
N GLY A 576 -19.30 28.98 15.61
CA GLY A 576 -20.08 28.29 16.65
C GLY A 576 -20.38 26.84 16.29
N ILE A 577 -20.88 26.60 15.07
CA ILE A 577 -21.16 25.24 14.56
C ILE A 577 -19.87 24.42 14.50
N LEU A 578 -18.78 25.00 13.99
CA LEU A 578 -17.49 24.32 13.92
C LEU A 578 -16.97 23.98 15.32
N ALA A 579 -17.05 24.90 16.28
CA ALA A 579 -16.65 24.67 17.67
C ALA A 579 -17.50 23.57 18.32
N LEU A 580 -18.81 23.52 18.05
CA LEU A 580 -19.70 22.46 18.52
C LEU A 580 -19.28 21.09 17.98
N VAL A 581 -19.09 20.99 16.67
CA VAL A 581 -18.71 19.74 15.99
C VAL A 581 -17.32 19.30 16.47
N LEU A 582 -16.36 20.22 16.55
CA LEU A 582 -15.01 19.89 17.00
C LEU A 582 -15.00 19.46 18.48
N SER A 583 -15.79 20.12 19.34
CA SER A 583 -15.92 19.77 20.75
C SER A 583 -16.56 18.39 20.94
N THR A 584 -17.60 18.07 20.16
CA THR A 584 -18.31 16.79 20.25
C THR A 584 -17.49 15.63 19.66
N VAL A 585 -16.86 15.84 18.50
CA VAL A 585 -16.13 14.79 17.76
C VAL A 585 -14.72 14.58 18.31
N VAL A 586 -13.92 15.65 18.40
CA VAL A 586 -12.49 15.52 18.75
C VAL A 586 -12.32 15.36 20.26
N ARG A 587 -13.27 15.89 21.05
CA ARG A 587 -13.26 15.88 22.53
C ARG A 587 -11.97 16.45 23.15
N ALA A 588 -11.15 17.13 22.34
CA ALA A 588 -9.94 17.79 22.78
C ALA A 588 -10.30 18.93 23.73
N PHE A 589 -9.47 19.11 24.77
CA PHE A 589 -9.65 20.19 25.74
C PHE A 589 -9.73 21.57 25.06
N ALA A 590 -8.86 21.81 24.07
CA ALA A 590 -8.85 23.07 23.32
C ALA A 590 -10.18 23.31 22.59
N ALA A 591 -10.79 22.30 21.96
CA ALA A 591 -12.05 22.44 21.24
C ALA A 591 -13.21 22.77 22.20
N ARG A 592 -13.23 22.15 23.38
CA ARG A 592 -14.20 22.43 24.44
C ARG A 592 -14.03 23.84 25.01
N LEU A 593 -12.78 24.27 25.20
CA LEU A 593 -12.47 25.64 25.64
C LEU A 593 -12.95 26.66 24.60
N THR A 594 -12.70 26.41 23.31
CA THR A 594 -13.17 27.26 22.21
C THR A 594 -14.70 27.35 22.18
N TRP A 595 -15.40 26.22 22.36
CA TRP A 595 -16.87 26.22 22.51
C TRP A 595 -17.30 27.12 23.66
N MET A 596 -16.75 26.93 24.86
CA MET A 596 -17.10 27.75 26.03
C MET A 596 -16.84 29.24 25.82
N LEU A 597 -15.69 29.59 25.23
CA LEU A 597 -15.35 30.98 24.91
C LEU A 597 -16.31 31.59 23.89
N TRP A 598 -16.71 30.84 22.87
CA TRP A 598 -17.70 31.28 21.90
C TRP A 598 -19.06 31.54 22.57
N GLY A 599 -19.47 30.67 23.50
CA GLY A 599 -20.69 30.85 24.29
C GLY A 599 -20.67 32.10 25.14
N VAL A 600 -19.60 32.32 25.90
CA VAL A 600 -19.39 33.53 26.71
C VAL A 600 -19.40 34.77 25.83
N GLY A 601 -18.74 34.72 24.67
CA GLY A 601 -18.76 35.78 23.67
C GLY A 601 -20.19 36.11 23.21
N THR A 602 -21.00 35.08 22.92
CA THR A 602 -22.38 35.24 22.46
C THR A 602 -23.27 35.87 23.56
N VAL A 603 -23.09 35.47 24.82
CA VAL A 603 -23.80 36.09 25.97
C VAL A 603 -23.39 37.56 26.13
N ALA A 604 -22.11 37.88 26.02
CA ALA A 604 -21.61 39.26 26.10
C ALA A 604 -22.15 40.13 24.95
N MET A 605 -22.11 39.63 23.71
CA MET A 605 -22.67 40.32 22.55
C MET A 605 -24.18 40.56 22.72
N THR A 606 -24.91 39.57 23.27
CA THR A 606 -26.34 39.74 23.58
C THR A 606 -26.56 40.83 24.62
N TRP A 607 -25.76 40.86 25.70
CA TRP A 607 -25.84 41.90 26.73
C TRP A 607 -25.64 43.30 26.16
N PHE A 608 -24.60 43.50 25.35
CA PHE A 608 -24.31 44.81 24.76
C PHE A 608 -25.25 45.20 23.61
N GLY A 609 -25.77 44.22 22.87
CA GLY A 609 -26.70 44.41 21.76
C GLY A 609 -28.16 44.63 22.17
N THR A 610 -28.51 44.36 23.44
CA THR A 610 -29.88 44.51 23.97
C THR A 610 -30.07 45.87 24.65
N GLY A 611 -31.27 46.45 24.61
CA GLY A 611 -31.61 47.71 25.29
C GLY A 611 -31.60 47.58 26.82
N GLN A 612 -31.26 48.66 27.55
CA GLN A 612 -30.98 48.65 29.00
C GLN A 612 -32.02 47.89 29.85
N ALA A 613 -33.32 48.06 29.58
CA ALA A 613 -34.39 47.44 30.36
C ALA A 613 -34.46 45.90 30.24
N ALA A 614 -33.94 45.32 29.14
CA ALA A 614 -34.05 43.88 28.84
C ALA A 614 -32.69 43.14 28.82
N ARG A 615 -31.57 43.82 29.09
CA ARG A 615 -30.22 43.21 29.01
C ARG A 615 -30.07 41.99 29.92
N GLY A 616 -30.55 42.10 31.15
CA GLY A 616 -30.46 41.04 32.16
C GLY A 616 -31.22 39.79 31.75
N THR A 617 -32.47 39.95 31.31
CA THR A 617 -33.33 38.83 30.93
C THR A 617 -32.86 38.17 29.64
N ALA A 618 -32.44 38.95 28.62
CA ALA A 618 -31.93 38.41 27.37
C ALA A 618 -30.62 37.63 27.56
N ALA A 619 -29.64 38.19 28.27
CA ALA A 619 -28.36 37.51 28.51
C ALA A 619 -28.56 36.26 29.38
N GLY A 620 -29.43 36.32 30.39
CA GLY A 620 -29.78 35.16 31.22
C GLY A 620 -30.41 34.03 30.41
N LEU A 621 -31.35 34.34 29.51
CA LEU A 621 -31.98 33.35 28.64
C LEU A 621 -30.95 32.71 27.69
N VAL A 622 -30.07 33.50 27.05
CA VAL A 622 -29.01 32.99 26.20
C VAL A 622 -28.06 32.08 26.97
N ALA A 623 -27.69 32.44 28.20
CA ALA A 623 -26.84 31.61 29.04
C ALA A 623 -27.48 30.26 29.38
N VAL A 624 -28.80 30.23 29.64
CA VAL A 624 -29.55 28.98 29.90
C VAL A 624 -29.60 28.11 28.64
N ILE A 625 -29.98 28.68 27.50
CA ILE A 625 -30.02 27.95 26.21
C ILE A 625 -28.63 27.40 25.89
N TRP A 626 -27.60 28.21 26.06
CA TRP A 626 -26.22 27.82 25.85
C TRP A 626 -25.76 26.70 26.79
N GLY A 627 -26.16 26.76 28.06
CA GLY A 627 -25.90 25.72 29.05
C GLY A 627 -26.49 24.39 28.61
N LEU A 628 -27.73 24.39 28.12
CA LEU A 628 -28.40 23.18 27.60
C LEU A 628 -27.67 22.59 26.39
N VAL A 629 -27.27 23.41 25.41
CA VAL A 629 -26.49 22.93 24.25
C VAL A 629 -25.10 22.43 24.68
N SER A 630 -24.50 23.07 25.68
CA SER A 630 -23.20 22.70 26.22
C SER A 630 -23.18 21.34 26.91
N ILE A 631 -24.32 20.80 27.37
CA ILE A 631 -24.41 19.42 27.88
C ILE A 631 -23.95 18.41 26.81
N ILE A 632 -24.31 18.65 25.55
CA ILE A 632 -23.92 17.81 24.42
C ILE A 632 -22.42 17.99 24.12
N ALA A 633 -21.96 19.23 24.06
CA ALA A 633 -20.58 19.58 23.71
C ALA A 633 -19.55 19.12 24.77
N LEU A 634 -19.92 19.17 26.05
CA LEU A 634 -19.06 18.85 27.20
C LEU A 634 -19.21 17.40 27.68
N ASN A 635 -20.01 16.58 26.99
CA ASN A 635 -20.22 15.19 27.39
C ASN A 635 -18.87 14.43 27.42
N GLY A 636 -18.49 13.94 28.61
CA GLY A 636 -17.24 13.22 28.87
C GLY A 636 -16.10 14.05 29.50
N VAL A 637 -16.34 15.28 29.93
CA VAL A 637 -15.44 15.98 30.87
C VAL A 637 -15.61 15.32 32.24
N GLY A 638 -14.62 14.52 32.67
CA GLY A 638 -14.65 13.83 33.97
C GLY A 638 -14.22 12.37 33.96
N GLN A 639 -14.01 11.76 32.78
CA GLN A 639 -13.38 10.44 32.73
C GLN A 639 -11.87 10.60 32.99
N ARG A 640 -11.44 10.22 34.21
CA ARG A 640 -10.03 10.24 34.61
C ARG A 640 -9.20 9.46 33.59
N PRO A 641 -8.09 10.00 33.08
CA PRO A 641 -7.17 9.23 32.26
C PRO A 641 -6.67 8.05 33.10
N ARG A 642 -7.01 6.81 32.69
CA ARG A 642 -6.34 5.61 33.20
C ARG A 642 -4.91 5.68 32.66
N ILE A 643 -4.00 6.16 33.49
CA ILE A 643 -2.57 6.12 33.21
C ILE A 643 -2.17 4.64 33.32
N THR A 644 -2.10 3.96 32.18
CA THR A 644 -1.44 2.67 32.08
C THR A 644 0.06 2.97 31.93
N THR A 645 0.78 3.02 33.04
CA THR A 645 2.25 3.04 33.02
C THR A 645 2.73 1.70 32.47
N ILE A 646 3.03 1.67 31.17
CA ILE A 646 3.74 0.56 30.54
C ILE A 646 5.24 0.83 30.76
N ASN A 647 5.85 0.09 31.69
CA ASN A 647 7.29 0.13 31.94
C ASN A 647 8.04 -0.49 30.75
N LEU A 648 8.33 0.31 29.70
CA LEU A 648 9.09 -0.14 28.53
C LEU A 648 10.61 -0.22 28.75
N PHE A 649 11.12 0.17 29.93
CA PHE A 649 12.57 0.25 30.20
C PHE A 649 13.09 -0.74 31.27
N GLY A 650 12.26 -1.71 31.70
CA GLY A 650 12.65 -2.70 32.71
C GLY A 650 13.61 -3.79 32.21
N ASP A 651 13.35 -4.39 31.04
CA ASP A 651 13.95 -5.70 30.73
C ASP A 651 15.19 -5.67 29.82
N VAL A 652 15.48 -4.56 29.14
CA VAL A 652 16.63 -4.50 28.21
C VAL A 652 17.97 -4.48 28.95
N ARG A 653 17.98 -4.06 30.23
CA ARG A 653 19.22 -4.00 31.03
C ARG A 653 19.57 -5.33 31.70
N ALA A 654 18.57 -6.19 31.94
CA ALA A 654 18.79 -7.54 32.45
C ALA A 654 19.34 -8.47 31.35
N ALA A 655 18.87 -8.31 30.10
CA ALA A 655 19.33 -9.12 28.96
C ALA A 655 20.72 -8.73 28.41
N MET A 656 21.30 -7.62 28.84
CA MET A 656 22.63 -7.16 28.40
C MET A 656 23.73 -7.29 29.46
N GLN A 657 23.47 -7.93 30.61
CA GLN A 657 24.59 -8.37 31.45
C GLN A 657 25.22 -9.60 30.78
N PRO A 658 26.47 -9.50 30.28
CA PRO A 658 27.19 -10.67 29.82
C PRO A 658 27.33 -11.61 31.01
N GLU A 659 26.79 -12.81 30.82
CA GLU A 659 26.93 -13.95 31.70
C GLU A 659 28.42 -14.10 32.03
N LYS A 660 28.77 -13.76 33.26
CA LYS A 660 30.15 -13.79 33.74
C LYS A 660 30.47 -15.26 33.97
N ASP A 661 31.25 -15.86 33.08
CA ASP A 661 31.71 -17.25 33.14
C ASP A 661 32.22 -17.61 34.54
N THR A 662 31.35 -18.18 35.38
CA THR A 662 31.68 -18.77 36.69
C THR A 662 32.14 -20.23 36.57
N SER A 663 32.18 -20.78 35.36
CA SER A 663 32.48 -22.21 35.13
C SER A 663 33.97 -22.55 35.07
N ALA A 664 34.87 -21.61 35.32
CA ALA A 664 36.32 -21.84 35.28
C ALA A 664 36.99 -22.00 36.66
N GLU A 665 36.28 -21.76 37.77
CA GLU A 665 36.92 -21.72 39.11
C GLU A 665 36.62 -22.93 40.01
N GLU A 666 35.64 -23.80 39.67
CA GLU A 666 35.28 -24.96 40.52
C GLU A 666 35.94 -26.30 40.14
N ALA A 667 36.76 -26.36 39.08
CA ALA A 667 37.44 -27.59 38.68
C ALA A 667 38.85 -27.80 39.30
N GLY A 668 39.30 -26.94 40.21
CA GLY A 668 40.73 -26.83 40.58
C GLY A 668 41.14 -27.16 42.01
N THR A 669 40.26 -27.52 42.94
CA THR A 669 40.63 -27.65 44.36
C THR A 669 40.06 -28.90 45.02
N GLY A 670 40.55 -30.07 44.61
CA GLY A 670 40.09 -31.33 45.17
C GLY A 670 41.11 -32.46 45.19
N GLU A 671 42.42 -32.21 45.14
CA GLU A 671 43.40 -33.29 45.30
C GLU A 671 44.79 -32.76 45.68
N THR A 672 45.11 -32.73 46.99
CA THR A 672 46.45 -33.00 47.59
C THR A 672 46.49 -32.55 49.06
N THR A 673 46.33 -33.49 49.99
CA THR A 673 46.97 -33.41 51.33
C THR A 673 47.26 -34.82 51.85
N ALA A 674 48.43 -35.35 51.50
CA ALA A 674 49.12 -36.41 52.26
C ALA A 674 50.62 -36.43 51.88
N ARG A 675 51.48 -36.36 52.92
CA ARG A 675 52.97 -36.30 52.94
C ARG A 675 53.53 -34.91 52.61
N GLU A 676 54.31 -34.25 53.46
CA GLU A 676 55.22 -34.63 54.55
C GLU A 676 55.00 -33.85 55.86
#